data_AF-A0A1R3G9K3-F1
#
_entry.id   AF-A0A1R3G9K3-F1
#
_cell.length_a   1.000
_cell.length_b   1.000
_cell.length_c   1.000
_cell.angle_alpha   90.00
_cell.angle_beta   90.00
_cell.angle_gamma   90.00
#
_symmetry.space_group_name_H-M   'P 1'
#
loop_
_entity.id
_entity.type
_entity.pdbx_description
1 polymer ?
#
loop_
_entity_poly.entity_id
_entity_poly.type
_entity_poly.pdbx_seq_one_letter_code
_entity_poly.pdbx_strand_id
1 'polypeptide(L)'
;MASSSSLPLHLCNVNKLAMIINRSHALLHSIAIVFLISYRASFLFQETKNRTVPTLPWLLISASELLLSISWLLGQAYRWRPVTRTVFPERLPGDDKLPAIDVFICTADPDREPTVDVMNTVISAMALDYPPEKLHVYLSDDGGSDRTLHGTKEAWKFAKSWLPFCRRFDIKTSCPEVYFSGFEDYDHGNFSKSSVFEAERQKIKEKYEKFKERIRRVAEEHRKVVEAGGATSNSRDHPSTIQVMQEYSNEEFEENGEVKMPQLVYVAREKRPSHHHNFKAGNLNVLLRVSAMISNSPYILVLDCDMYCNDPTSARQAMCCHLDPHISSSLAYVQFPQTFRNLSKHDIYDSAYRSIFKIQWHGVDGLRGPGMCGTNFYIKREALLGSFKQEAGLDLMELKRSFGPSNEFIKTLRQDYKPSFITDGKSSNILLEEAKVLASCSYEDQTTWGIKVGFLHFCVMEDIFTSFQLQCKGWKSAYLNPVRQQFLGTCTTNLGEVLIHGSRAASGLTQVAISPKFCPLIYAPPRMSFLQSMTYIDMAFWPLLYSLSLWGFALIPQLCLLNAIPLYPEVSDPYFSIFLFIFISSLAKNLYEILITGGEIRTWINERRIWMIQSVTSFASGSLDAFLNMLGLVFPERLPSDEKLPAIDVFICTTDPNKEPTIGVMNTLLSAMALDYPPDKLHVRYDIKTRCPEAYFSRNVDSEPSEFMEEKQKIKEKYELFKERLMRDRENSKLGDRGVYTARDHPSCIEIIQEYSTEGLEEDQIKMPLLVYVSRENSSSHVHHFKAGAVNVLLRVSAVLSNCPYILMLDCDMYCNDPTSARQAMCFHFDPQLSPSLAFVQFPQTFHDISKNDIYDSEVRSAYTGPVLSGTNFYIKREALCGHPIKKGIDLKELKNTYGPSDEIIKSFLQDYKPDINNNGELSNMLLEEAKVLASCSYEDHTKWGKEVGFLYDAVAEDFLTGFILQCKGWISAYVAPSRPQFLGTSTTNLNDLLVQGVRWGSGLVDVAISRFCPLLYGPTRTSFLHCMCYAELSLFPLLYSLPLWCLATIPQLCLLNGISLYPKVSNTYFGVFLFIFISSDE
;
A
#
# COMPACT_ATOMS: atom_id res chain seq x y z
N MET A 1 61.99 8.68 9.23
CA MET A 1 62.01 9.48 7.98
C MET A 1 60.81 10.42 8.02
N ALA A 2 61.05 11.70 7.77
CA ALA A 2 60.12 12.80 8.04
C ALA A 2 58.80 12.68 7.26
N SER A 3 57.69 12.95 7.97
CA SER A 3 56.35 13.11 7.41
C SER A 3 56.33 14.29 6.44
N SER A 4 56.33 14.02 5.13
CA SER A 4 55.85 15.01 4.16
C SER A 4 54.38 15.28 4.49
N SER A 5 54.07 16.50 4.90
CA SER A 5 52.71 16.94 5.22
C SER A 5 51.83 16.83 3.97
N SER A 6 51.13 15.70 3.81
CA SER A 6 50.10 15.55 2.78
C SER A 6 49.00 16.56 3.06
N LEU A 7 48.68 17.39 2.07
CA LEU A 7 47.55 18.31 2.15
C LEU A 7 46.26 17.54 2.50
N PRO A 8 45.33 18.12 3.29
CA PRO A 8 44.10 17.43 3.67
C PRO A 8 43.23 17.11 2.45
N LEU A 9 42.64 15.92 2.41
CA LEU A 9 41.74 15.49 1.32
C LEU A 9 40.35 16.13 1.44
N HIS A 10 39.96 16.52 2.66
CA HIS A 10 38.73 17.26 2.91
C HIS A 10 38.90 18.27 4.07
N LEU A 11 38.04 19.29 4.10
CA LEU A 11 37.93 20.25 5.19
C LEU A 11 36.50 20.24 5.73
N CYS A 12 36.35 20.30 7.05
CA CYS A 12 35.06 20.41 7.73
C CYS A 12 34.92 21.80 8.36
N ASN A 13 34.03 22.62 7.80
CA ASN A 13 33.81 23.99 8.22
C ASN A 13 32.56 24.06 9.11
N VAL A 14 32.73 24.56 10.33
CA VAL A 14 31.60 24.79 11.25
C VAL A 14 30.97 26.14 10.93
N ASN A 15 29.66 26.17 10.71
CA ASN A 15 28.93 27.42 10.54
C ASN A 15 28.74 28.10 11.91
N LYS A 16 29.72 28.92 12.31
CA LYS A 16 29.77 29.56 13.64
C LYS A 16 28.57 30.49 13.88
N LEU A 17 28.17 31.27 12.87
CA LEU A 17 27.04 32.19 13.00
C LEU A 17 25.73 31.44 13.23
N ALA A 18 25.43 30.44 12.40
CA ALA A 18 24.23 29.62 12.55
C ALA A 18 24.23 28.88 13.90
N MET A 19 25.39 28.37 14.34
CA MET A 19 25.54 27.72 15.64
C MET A 19 25.20 28.67 16.80
N ILE A 20 25.69 29.92 16.78
CA ILE A 20 25.38 30.91 17.82
C ILE A 20 23.89 31.23 17.83
N ILE A 21 23.31 31.56 16.66
CA ILE A 21 21.89 31.89 16.51
C ILE A 21 21.00 30.74 17.02
N ASN A 22 21.31 29.50 16.61
CA ASN A 22 20.54 28.33 16.98
C ASN A 22 20.59 28.06 18.49
N ARG A 23 21.77 28.17 19.11
CA ARG A 23 21.93 27.94 20.55
C ARG A 23 21.29 29.04 21.40
N SER A 24 21.39 30.30 20.97
CA SER A 24 20.70 31.41 21.63
C SER A 24 19.18 31.27 21.52
N HIS A 25 18.66 30.89 20.35
CA HIS A 25 17.24 30.59 20.18
C HIS A 25 16.81 29.41 21.06
N ALA A 26 17.56 28.31 21.06
CA ALA A 26 17.26 27.15 21.89
C ALA A 26 17.17 27.53 23.38
N LEU A 27 18.13 28.31 23.90
CA LEU A 27 18.12 28.78 25.28
C LEU A 27 16.87 29.61 25.62
N LEU A 28 16.58 30.66 24.82
CA LEU A 28 15.45 31.56 25.07
C LEU A 28 14.11 30.83 24.96
N HIS A 29 13.98 29.97 23.95
CA HIS A 29 12.76 29.23 23.71
C HIS A 29 12.53 28.14 24.77
N SER A 30 13.60 27.47 25.24
CA SER A 30 13.51 26.54 26.37
C SER A 30 13.05 27.23 27.66
N ILE A 31 13.50 28.45 27.94
CA ILE A 31 13.01 29.23 29.09
C ILE A 31 11.50 29.47 28.97
N ALA A 32 11.02 29.85 27.79
CA ALA A 32 9.59 30.04 27.56
C ALA A 32 8.78 28.75 27.72
N ILE A 33 9.29 27.61 27.22
CA ILE A 33 8.66 26.29 27.42
C ILE A 33 8.58 25.92 28.92
N VAL A 34 9.62 26.22 29.72
CA VAL A 34 9.59 25.98 31.18
C VAL A 34 8.48 26.80 31.85
N PHE A 35 8.29 28.05 31.44
CA PHE A 35 7.18 28.86 31.93
C PHE A 35 5.81 28.34 31.49
N LEU A 36 5.69 27.86 30.24
CA LEU A 36 4.47 27.20 29.74
C LEU A 36 4.12 25.96 30.58
N ILE A 37 5.10 25.09 30.84
CA ILE A 37 4.91 23.88 31.66
C ILE A 37 4.53 24.28 33.09
N SER A 38 5.16 25.31 33.65
CA SER A 38 4.85 25.82 34.99
C SER A 38 3.42 26.37 35.07
N TYR A 39 2.96 27.09 34.04
CA TYR A 39 1.57 27.53 33.92
C TYR A 39 0.60 26.35 33.90
N ARG A 40 0.83 25.35 33.04
CA ARG A 40 -0.03 24.16 32.95
C ARG A 40 -0.03 23.33 34.24
N ALA A 41 1.12 23.21 34.90
CA ALA A 41 1.25 22.49 36.16
C ALA A 41 0.56 23.21 37.33
N SER A 42 0.51 24.55 37.33
CA SER A 42 -0.14 25.33 38.39
C SER A 42 -1.62 24.96 38.62
N PHE A 43 -2.33 24.54 37.56
CA PHE A 43 -3.69 24.04 37.62
C PHE A 43 -3.85 22.80 38.52
N LEU A 44 -2.85 21.91 38.56
CA LEU A 44 -2.88 20.71 39.40
C LEU A 44 -2.81 21.04 40.90
N PHE A 45 -2.22 22.19 41.24
CA PHE A 45 -2.06 22.66 42.62
C PHE A 45 -3.20 23.57 43.08
N GLN A 46 -4.15 23.91 42.20
CA GLN A 46 -5.37 24.61 42.59
C GLN A 46 -6.34 23.66 43.31
N GLU A 47 -6.91 24.13 44.43
CA GLU A 47 -7.97 23.42 45.16
C GLU A 47 -9.13 23.08 44.22
N THR A 48 -9.67 21.86 44.33
CA THR A 48 -10.71 21.33 43.44
C THR A 48 -11.96 22.20 43.38
N LYS A 49 -12.25 22.96 44.44
CA LYS A 49 -13.37 23.91 44.52
C LYS A 49 -13.16 25.19 43.72
N ASN A 50 -11.91 25.54 43.39
CA ASN A 50 -11.55 26.77 42.66
C ASN A 50 -11.27 26.51 41.17
N ARG A 51 -11.42 25.27 40.69
CA ARG A 51 -11.20 24.93 39.28
C ARG A 51 -12.42 25.31 38.44
N THR A 52 -12.26 26.34 37.62
CA THR A 52 -13.29 26.80 36.67
C THR A 52 -13.29 25.99 35.36
N VAL A 53 -12.23 25.22 35.09
CA VAL A 53 -12.02 24.46 33.85
C VAL A 53 -12.07 22.95 34.13
N PRO A 54 -12.76 22.14 33.30
CA PRO A 54 -12.74 20.69 33.42
C PRO A 54 -11.33 20.11 33.32
N THR A 55 -11.04 19.13 34.18
CA THR A 55 -9.66 18.59 34.33
C THR A 55 -9.20 17.84 33.07
N LEU A 56 -10.08 17.08 32.41
CA LEU A 56 -9.71 16.25 31.27
C LEU A 56 -9.24 17.07 30.05
N PRO A 57 -9.99 18.06 29.53
CA PRO A 57 -9.51 18.91 28.43
C PRO A 57 -8.20 19.64 28.75
N TRP A 58 -8.04 20.10 30.00
CA TRP A 58 -6.79 20.73 30.43
C TRP A 58 -5.59 19.77 30.38
N LEU A 59 -5.78 18.52 30.83
CA LEU A 59 -4.74 17.50 30.76
C LEU A 59 -4.40 17.12 29.32
N LEU A 60 -5.40 16.96 28.46
CA LEU A 60 -5.20 16.58 27.06
C LEU A 60 -4.45 17.66 26.28
N ILE A 61 -4.82 18.94 26.42
CA ILE A 61 -4.09 20.03 25.76
C ILE A 61 -2.67 20.18 26.32
N SER A 62 -2.49 20.02 27.64
CA SER A 62 -1.17 20.04 28.28
C SER A 62 -0.29 18.90 27.77
N ALA A 63 -0.86 17.71 27.54
CA ALA A 63 -0.15 16.58 26.97
C ALA A 63 0.30 16.86 25.52
N SER A 64 -0.58 17.44 24.68
CA SER A 64 -0.22 17.82 23.31
C SER A 64 0.88 18.88 23.26
N GLU A 65 0.82 19.90 24.13
CA GLU A 65 1.89 20.91 24.26
C GLU A 65 3.22 20.28 24.71
N LEU A 66 3.16 19.32 25.66
CA LEU A 66 4.33 18.63 26.16
C LEU A 66 4.97 17.73 25.09
N LEU A 67 4.18 16.95 24.36
CA LEU A 67 4.66 16.09 23.28
C LEU A 67 5.34 16.90 22.17
N LEU A 68 4.74 18.03 21.77
CA LEU A 68 5.33 18.94 20.80
C LEU A 68 6.61 19.59 21.33
N SER A 69 6.64 19.97 22.62
CA SER A 69 7.83 20.51 23.28
C SER A 69 8.97 19.49 23.36
N ILE A 70 8.66 18.21 23.59
CA ILE A 70 9.63 17.11 23.57
C ILE A 70 10.21 16.95 22.17
N SER A 71 9.38 16.89 21.12
CA SER A 71 9.89 16.81 19.74
C SER A 71 10.75 18.03 19.40
N TRP A 72 10.32 19.24 19.76
CA TRP A 72 11.11 20.44 19.54
C TRP A 72 12.47 20.40 20.24
N LEU A 73 12.52 19.90 21.48
CA LEU A 73 13.74 19.75 22.27
C LEU A 73 14.69 18.74 21.61
N LEU A 74 14.18 17.58 21.21
CA LEU A 74 14.96 16.55 20.51
C LEU A 74 15.52 17.10 19.19
N GLY A 75 14.70 17.84 18.43
CA GLY A 75 15.08 18.51 17.19
C GLY A 75 16.15 19.61 17.33
N GLN A 76 16.51 20.05 18.54
CA GLN A 76 17.64 20.97 18.72
C GLN A 76 19.00 20.30 18.44
N ALA A 77 19.07 18.97 18.52
CA ALA A 77 20.29 18.24 18.24
C ALA A 77 20.82 18.50 16.81
N TYR A 78 19.93 18.56 15.81
CA TYR A 78 20.29 18.94 14.44
C TYR A 78 20.87 20.36 14.33
N ARG A 79 20.47 21.26 15.22
CA ARG A 79 20.83 22.68 15.13
C ARG A 79 22.06 23.02 15.95
N TRP A 80 22.59 22.05 16.71
CA TRP A 80 23.62 22.27 17.72
C TRP A 80 25.00 22.60 17.16
N ARG A 81 25.39 21.97 16.05
CA ARG A 81 26.69 22.17 15.39
C ARG A 81 26.60 21.91 13.88
N PRO A 82 25.91 22.76 13.10
CA PRO A 82 25.85 22.60 11.65
C PRO A 82 27.24 22.74 11.01
N VAL A 83 27.60 21.80 10.13
CA VAL A 83 28.87 21.79 9.40
C VAL A 83 28.67 21.62 7.90
N THR A 84 29.65 22.08 7.13
CA THR A 84 29.74 21.88 5.68
C THR A 84 31.11 21.32 5.36
N ARG A 85 31.17 20.32 4.48
CA ARG A 85 32.42 19.71 4.03
C ARG A 85 32.80 20.16 2.63
N THR A 86 34.09 20.40 2.45
CA THR A 86 34.70 20.66 1.13
C THR A 86 35.71 19.56 0.88
N VAL A 87 35.66 18.94 -0.29
CA VAL A 87 36.55 17.83 -0.70
C VAL A 87 37.46 18.30 -1.84
N PHE A 88 38.63 17.67 -1.98
CA PHE A 88 39.63 18.00 -2.99
C PHE A 88 40.04 16.74 -3.78
N PRO A 89 39.24 16.31 -4.77
CA PRO A 89 39.52 15.14 -5.59
C PRO A 89 40.88 15.16 -6.28
N GLU A 90 41.43 16.35 -6.55
CA GLU A 90 42.73 16.55 -7.21
C GLU A 90 43.91 16.10 -6.34
N ARG A 91 43.68 15.94 -5.02
CA ARG A 91 44.69 15.48 -4.04
C ARG A 91 44.66 13.99 -3.80
N LEU A 92 43.73 13.26 -4.43
CA LEU A 92 43.67 11.81 -4.36
C LEU A 92 44.94 11.20 -4.98
N PRO A 93 45.31 9.98 -4.57
CA PRO A 93 46.41 9.28 -5.21
C PRO A 93 46.05 8.96 -6.67
N GLY A 94 47.07 8.65 -7.47
CA GLY A 94 46.90 8.26 -8.87
C GLY A 94 45.90 7.11 -9.05
N ASP A 95 45.31 7.04 -10.24
CA ASP A 95 44.25 6.08 -10.59
C ASP A 95 44.64 4.62 -10.32
N ASP A 96 45.94 4.29 -10.39
CA ASP A 96 46.52 2.99 -10.05
C ASP A 96 46.35 2.60 -8.57
N LYS A 97 46.28 3.58 -7.67
CA LYS A 97 46.17 3.39 -6.21
C LYS A 97 44.75 3.53 -5.66
N LEU A 98 43.80 3.96 -6.48
CA LEU A 98 42.40 4.04 -6.06
C LEU A 98 41.80 2.63 -5.78
N PRO A 99 40.89 2.49 -4.81
CA PRO A 99 40.22 1.22 -4.54
C PRO A 99 39.14 0.91 -5.59
N ALA A 100 38.72 -0.35 -5.73
CA ALA A 100 37.56 -0.70 -6.55
C ALA A 100 36.23 -0.28 -5.90
N ILE A 101 35.21 -0.03 -6.73
CA ILE A 101 33.86 0.38 -6.33
C ILE A 101 32.83 -0.47 -7.08
N ASP A 102 31.88 -1.02 -6.31
CA ASP A 102 30.66 -1.61 -6.86
C ASP A 102 29.52 -0.57 -6.84
N VAL A 103 28.70 -0.53 -7.87
CA VAL A 103 27.48 0.28 -7.92
C VAL A 103 26.29 -0.65 -7.95
N PHE A 104 25.40 -0.55 -6.96
CA PHE A 104 24.18 -1.35 -6.84
C PHE A 104 22.99 -0.49 -7.24
N ILE A 105 22.26 -0.95 -8.25
CA ILE A 105 21.01 -0.35 -8.72
C ILE A 105 19.92 -1.39 -8.55
N CYS A 106 18.84 -1.08 -7.84
CA CYS A 106 17.70 -1.98 -7.66
C CYS A 106 16.51 -1.49 -8.48
N THR A 107 15.85 -2.40 -9.20
CA THR A 107 14.57 -2.18 -9.88
C THR A 107 13.60 -3.28 -9.48
N ALA A 108 12.32 -2.92 -9.32
CA ALA A 108 11.28 -3.81 -8.84
C ALA A 108 10.47 -4.43 -9.99
N ASP A 109 10.02 -3.62 -10.95
CA ASP A 109 9.06 -4.02 -11.97
C ASP A 109 9.15 -3.11 -13.20
N PRO A 110 9.37 -3.64 -14.42
CA PRO A 110 9.53 -2.84 -15.63
C PRO A 110 8.28 -2.08 -16.09
N ASP A 111 7.09 -2.38 -15.55
CA ASP A 111 5.84 -1.66 -15.84
C ASP A 111 5.62 -0.47 -14.93
N ARG A 112 6.10 -0.56 -13.68
CA ARG A 112 6.10 0.57 -12.75
C ARG A 112 7.32 1.48 -12.94
N GLU A 113 8.44 0.88 -13.30
CA GLU A 113 9.73 1.54 -13.48
C GLU A 113 10.17 1.33 -14.94
N PRO A 114 9.86 2.28 -15.85
CA PRO A 114 10.10 2.11 -17.27
C PRO A 114 11.55 1.74 -17.55
N THR A 115 11.76 0.64 -18.29
CA THR A 115 13.10 0.07 -18.52
C THR A 115 14.09 1.09 -19.11
N VAL A 116 13.63 2.01 -19.97
CA VAL A 116 14.48 3.08 -20.54
C VAL A 116 15.05 3.99 -19.45
N ASP A 117 14.25 4.35 -18.45
CA ASP A 117 14.67 5.23 -17.36
C ASP A 117 15.68 4.51 -16.45
N VAL A 118 15.41 3.24 -16.12
CA VAL A 118 16.35 2.38 -15.38
C VAL A 118 17.69 2.28 -16.11
N MET A 119 17.66 2.07 -17.44
CA MET A 119 18.89 1.98 -18.23
C MET A 119 19.65 3.29 -18.32
N ASN A 120 18.98 4.45 -18.31
CA ASN A 120 19.65 5.75 -18.22
C ASN A 120 20.44 5.88 -16.91
N THR A 121 19.87 5.42 -15.79
CA THR A 121 20.57 5.34 -14.51
C THR A 121 21.79 4.41 -14.59
N VAL A 122 21.65 3.21 -15.16
CA VAL A 122 22.76 2.27 -15.39
C VAL A 122 23.88 2.89 -16.22
N ILE A 123 23.54 3.51 -17.35
CA ILE A 123 24.52 4.15 -18.25
C ILE A 123 25.22 5.31 -17.55
N SER A 124 24.49 6.11 -16.76
CA SER A 124 25.07 7.21 -16.00
C SER A 124 26.05 6.73 -14.92
N ALA A 125 25.75 5.61 -14.26
CA ALA A 125 26.62 4.98 -13.27
C ALA A 125 27.90 4.43 -13.90
N MET A 126 27.81 3.86 -15.11
CA MET A 126 28.98 3.42 -15.88
C MET A 126 29.86 4.61 -16.34
N ALA A 127 29.29 5.80 -16.46
CA ALA A 127 29.98 7.01 -16.91
C ALA A 127 30.65 7.81 -15.76
N LEU A 128 30.67 7.29 -14.53
CA LEU A 128 31.41 7.90 -13.42
C LEU A 128 32.89 8.10 -13.77
N ASP A 129 33.47 9.20 -13.31
CA ASP A 129 34.91 9.51 -13.45
C ASP A 129 35.71 8.65 -12.46
N TYR A 130 35.97 7.42 -12.88
CA TYR A 130 36.71 6.43 -12.13
C TYR A 130 37.42 5.44 -13.09
N PRO A 131 38.53 4.79 -12.67
CA PRO A 131 39.21 3.83 -13.52
C PRO A 131 38.28 2.69 -13.96
N PRO A 132 38.12 2.40 -15.27
CA PRO A 132 37.14 1.44 -15.76
C PRO A 132 37.31 0.04 -15.17
N GLU A 133 38.55 -0.41 -14.97
CA GLU A 133 38.89 -1.70 -14.36
C GLU A 133 38.59 -1.81 -12.85
N LYS A 134 38.21 -0.69 -12.23
CA LYS A 134 37.88 -0.58 -10.79
C LYS A 134 36.42 -0.20 -10.54
N LEU A 135 35.63 -0.05 -11.61
CA LEU A 135 34.23 0.31 -11.53
C LEU A 135 33.38 -0.86 -12.02
N HIS A 136 32.53 -1.38 -11.16
CA HIS A 136 31.64 -2.51 -11.45
C HIS A 136 30.21 -2.09 -11.17
N VAL A 137 29.31 -2.22 -12.15
CA VAL A 137 27.90 -1.83 -12.04
C VAL A 137 27.04 -3.09 -12.00
N TYR A 138 26.19 -3.19 -10.99
CA TYR A 138 25.27 -4.30 -10.76
C TYR A 138 23.83 -3.79 -10.80
N LEU A 139 23.03 -4.33 -11.73
CA LEU A 139 21.59 -4.13 -11.76
C LEU A 139 20.89 -5.33 -11.13
N SER A 140 20.19 -5.11 -10.03
CA SER A 140 19.30 -6.10 -9.41
C SER A 140 17.88 -5.91 -9.90
N ASP A 141 17.37 -6.89 -10.65
CA ASP A 141 15.97 -6.97 -11.07
C ASP A 141 15.18 -7.87 -10.11
N ASP A 142 14.30 -7.27 -9.32
CA ASP A 142 13.42 -8.01 -8.43
C ASP A 142 12.29 -8.73 -9.18
N GLY A 143 11.88 -8.23 -10.35
CA GLY A 143 10.82 -8.82 -11.18
C GLY A 143 11.29 -10.02 -11.99
N GLY A 144 12.61 -10.18 -12.17
CA GLY A 144 13.18 -11.26 -12.99
C GLY A 144 12.70 -11.21 -14.43
N SER A 145 12.55 -10.01 -15.00
CA SER A 145 11.92 -9.78 -16.29
C SER A 145 12.93 -9.87 -17.44
N ASP A 146 12.55 -10.61 -18.48
CA ASP A 146 13.33 -10.66 -19.73
C ASP A 146 13.46 -9.27 -20.38
N ARG A 147 12.50 -8.37 -20.14
CA ARG A 147 12.54 -6.98 -20.63
C ARG A 147 13.69 -6.20 -20.00
N THR A 148 13.85 -6.29 -18.69
CA THR A 148 14.95 -5.63 -17.97
C THR A 148 16.30 -6.21 -18.38
N LEU A 149 16.40 -7.53 -18.53
CA LEU A 149 17.61 -8.19 -19.01
C LEU A 149 17.97 -7.75 -20.44
N HIS A 150 16.98 -7.69 -21.34
CA HIS A 150 17.17 -7.20 -22.70
C HIS A 150 17.61 -5.72 -22.70
N GLY A 151 16.92 -4.88 -21.91
CA GLY A 151 17.29 -3.49 -21.72
C GLY A 151 18.74 -3.32 -21.25
N THR A 152 19.20 -4.19 -20.33
CA THR A 152 20.58 -4.18 -19.84
C THR A 152 21.59 -4.51 -20.94
N LYS A 153 21.26 -5.46 -21.82
CA LYS A 153 22.10 -5.80 -22.99
C LYS A 153 22.17 -4.65 -24.00
N GLU A 154 21.04 -3.98 -24.25
CA GLU A 154 21.01 -2.82 -25.14
C GLU A 154 21.73 -1.61 -24.54
N ALA A 155 21.62 -1.41 -23.22
CA ALA A 155 22.34 -0.37 -22.49
C ALA A 155 23.86 -0.58 -22.59
N TRP A 156 24.32 -1.83 -22.44
CA TRP A 156 25.73 -2.20 -22.65
C TRP A 156 26.22 -1.83 -24.07
N LYS A 157 25.44 -2.17 -25.11
CA LYS A 157 25.78 -1.83 -26.50
C LYS A 157 25.87 -0.33 -26.73
N PHE A 158 24.92 0.45 -26.19
CA PHE A 158 24.92 1.90 -26.31
C PHE A 158 26.07 2.53 -25.50
N ALA A 159 26.35 2.04 -24.30
CA ALA A 159 27.43 2.50 -23.43
C ALA A 159 28.80 2.48 -24.13
N LYS A 160 29.06 1.49 -24.99
CA LYS A 160 30.30 1.43 -25.80
C LYS A 160 30.52 2.64 -26.71
N SER A 161 29.44 3.30 -27.14
CA SER A 161 29.52 4.56 -27.91
C SER A 161 29.46 5.79 -27.01
N TRP A 162 28.66 5.75 -25.94
CA TRP A 162 28.43 6.87 -25.03
C TRP A 162 29.63 7.20 -24.13
N LEU A 163 30.22 6.20 -23.47
CA LEU A 163 31.32 6.42 -22.50
C LEU A 163 32.56 7.07 -23.14
N PRO A 164 33.05 6.61 -24.32
CA PRO A 164 34.17 7.26 -25.00
C PRO A 164 33.85 8.69 -25.42
N PHE A 165 32.62 8.95 -25.86
CA PHE A 165 32.15 10.29 -26.20
C PHE A 165 32.19 11.21 -24.96
N CYS A 166 31.68 10.74 -23.82
CA CYS A 166 31.71 11.50 -22.57
C CYS A 166 33.14 11.82 -22.12
N ARG A 167 34.05 10.83 -22.16
CA ARG A 167 35.46 11.01 -21.76
C ARG A 167 36.21 11.95 -22.70
N ARG A 168 36.02 11.81 -24.02
CA ARG A 168 36.74 12.60 -25.03
C ARG A 168 36.37 14.08 -24.99
N PHE A 169 35.10 14.38 -24.74
CA PHE A 169 34.59 15.76 -24.76
C PHE A 169 34.34 16.34 -23.36
N ASP A 170 34.77 15.65 -22.30
CA ASP A 170 34.56 16.02 -20.89
C ASP A 170 33.08 16.36 -20.60
N ILE A 171 32.17 15.51 -21.09
CA ILE A 171 30.73 15.71 -20.90
C ILE A 171 30.40 15.54 -19.43
N LYS A 172 29.97 16.65 -18.83
CA LYS A 172 29.63 16.72 -17.42
C LYS A 172 28.30 16.05 -17.07
N THR A 173 27.36 15.96 -18.02
CA THR A 173 26.03 15.35 -17.82
C THR A 173 26.05 13.91 -18.31
N SER A 174 26.25 12.96 -17.39
CA SER A 174 26.44 11.53 -17.71
C SER A 174 25.16 10.79 -18.13
N CYS A 175 23.98 11.33 -17.82
CA CYS A 175 22.69 10.73 -18.18
C CYS A 175 22.30 11.14 -19.62
N PRO A 176 22.16 10.17 -20.56
CA PRO A 176 21.86 10.45 -21.96
C PRO A 176 20.53 11.20 -22.19
N GLU A 177 19.44 10.78 -21.54
CA GLU A 177 18.13 11.42 -21.68
C GLU A 177 18.18 12.90 -21.29
N VAL A 178 18.89 13.21 -20.21
CA VAL A 178 19.02 14.57 -19.67
C VAL A 178 19.93 15.42 -20.56
N TYR A 179 21.02 14.83 -21.06
CA TYR A 179 21.93 15.49 -21.99
C TYR A 179 21.25 15.85 -23.33
N PHE A 180 20.39 14.99 -23.86
CA PHE A 180 19.73 15.21 -25.15
C PHE A 180 18.41 15.97 -25.09
N SER A 181 17.78 16.12 -23.91
CA SER A 181 16.50 16.82 -23.73
C SER A 181 16.60 18.34 -23.61
N GLY A 182 17.80 18.90 -23.45
CA GLY A 182 18.04 20.35 -23.59
C GLY A 182 17.56 21.24 -22.43
N PHE A 183 17.37 20.67 -21.24
CA PHE A 183 16.81 21.38 -20.07
C PHE A 183 17.75 22.37 -19.35
N GLU A 184 19.05 22.39 -19.64
CA GLU A 184 20.00 23.37 -19.10
C GLU A 184 21.00 23.81 -20.18
N ASP A 185 21.51 25.05 -20.09
CA ASP A 185 22.70 25.51 -20.83
C ASP A 185 23.90 24.72 -20.30
N TYR A 186 24.07 23.49 -20.78
CA TYR A 186 25.14 22.62 -20.34
C TYR A 186 26.48 23.21 -20.80
N ASP A 187 27.41 23.31 -19.85
CA ASP A 187 28.80 23.69 -20.06
C ASP A 187 29.46 22.65 -20.97
N HIS A 188 29.21 22.81 -22.27
CA HIS A 188 30.02 22.21 -23.30
C HIS A 188 31.41 22.78 -23.02
N GLY A 189 32.34 21.95 -22.53
CA GLY A 189 33.72 22.39 -22.32
C GLY A 189 34.29 23.07 -23.56
N ASN A 190 35.56 23.49 -23.52
CA ASN A 190 36.22 24.30 -24.56
C ASN A 190 36.08 23.84 -26.05
N PHE A 191 35.49 22.67 -26.31
CA PHE A 191 35.21 22.07 -27.61
C PHE A 191 33.80 22.31 -28.19
N SER A 192 32.87 23.02 -27.51
CA SER A 192 31.47 23.26 -27.96
C SER A 192 31.34 23.74 -29.41
N LYS A 193 32.35 24.46 -29.90
CA LYS A 193 32.32 25.15 -31.20
C LYS A 193 33.00 24.37 -32.34
N SER A 194 33.45 23.14 -32.09
CA SER A 194 34.08 22.30 -33.12
C SER A 194 33.03 21.61 -33.99
N SER A 195 33.16 21.71 -35.32
CA SER A 195 32.30 20.97 -36.27
C SER A 195 32.39 19.46 -36.08
N VAL A 196 33.52 18.95 -35.59
CA VAL A 196 33.73 17.53 -35.25
C VAL A 196 32.84 17.13 -34.07
N PHE A 197 32.71 18.00 -33.05
CA PHE A 197 31.89 17.73 -31.88
C PHE A 197 30.41 17.60 -32.26
N GLU A 198 29.88 18.51 -33.09
CA GLU A 198 28.46 18.46 -33.48
C GLU A 198 28.11 17.24 -34.35
N ALA A 199 28.97 16.88 -35.31
CA ALA A 199 28.79 15.65 -36.08
C ALA A 199 28.81 14.40 -35.17
N GLU A 200 29.76 14.38 -34.23
CA GLU A 200 29.87 13.49 -33.07
C GLU A 200 28.55 13.28 -32.34
N ARG A 201 28.09 14.40 -31.77
CA ARG A 201 26.93 14.52 -30.92
C ARG A 201 25.66 14.07 -31.64
N GLN A 202 25.49 14.44 -32.90
CA GLN A 202 24.35 14.04 -33.72
C GLN A 202 24.34 12.52 -33.96
N LYS A 203 25.50 11.93 -34.30
CA LYS A 203 25.64 10.48 -34.49
C LYS A 203 25.32 9.69 -33.21
N ILE A 204 25.75 10.19 -32.04
CA ILE A 204 25.44 9.58 -30.74
C ILE A 204 23.96 9.74 -30.39
N LYS A 205 23.35 10.90 -30.71
CA LYS A 205 21.91 11.14 -30.52
C LYS A 205 21.06 10.14 -31.31
N GLU A 206 21.42 9.89 -32.57
CA GLU A 206 20.73 8.88 -33.40
C GLU A 206 20.87 7.46 -32.84
N LYS A 207 22.06 7.10 -32.33
CA LYS A 207 22.26 5.81 -31.63
C LYS A 207 21.42 5.71 -30.36
N TYR A 208 21.24 6.81 -29.64
CA TYR A 208 20.42 6.87 -28.43
C TYR A 208 18.93 6.70 -28.74
N GLU A 209 18.41 7.37 -29.77
CA GLU A 209 17.02 7.19 -30.19
C GLU A 209 16.75 5.76 -30.66
N LYS A 210 17.66 5.15 -31.44
CA LYS A 210 17.56 3.73 -31.81
C LYS A 210 17.60 2.78 -30.61
N PHE A 211 18.38 3.12 -29.59
CA PHE A 211 18.41 2.37 -28.33
C PHE A 211 17.05 2.43 -27.62
N LYS A 212 16.44 3.61 -27.49
CA LYS A 212 15.10 3.77 -26.90
C LYS A 212 14.03 3.03 -27.69
N GLU A 213 14.09 3.11 -29.02
CA GLU A 213 13.17 2.40 -29.91
C GLU A 213 13.24 0.88 -29.74
N ARG A 214 14.44 0.30 -29.67
CA ARG A 214 14.61 -1.15 -29.45
C ARG A 214 14.02 -1.61 -28.13
N ILE A 215 14.21 -0.86 -27.04
CA ILE A 215 13.62 -1.19 -25.73
C ILE A 215 12.08 -1.10 -25.79
N ARG A 216 11.54 -0.02 -26.39
CA ARG A 216 10.09 0.16 -26.52
C ARG A 216 9.44 -0.93 -27.36
N ARG A 217 10.09 -1.36 -28.44
CA ARG A 217 9.61 -2.45 -29.29
C ARG A 217 9.46 -3.76 -28.51
N VAL A 218 10.43 -4.11 -27.66
CA VAL A 218 10.34 -5.32 -26.83
C VAL A 218 9.22 -5.22 -25.80
N ALA A 219 8.98 -4.03 -25.24
CA ALA A 219 7.83 -3.82 -24.35
C ALA A 219 6.49 -4.03 -25.08
N GLU A 220 6.38 -3.53 -26.31
CA GLU A 220 5.20 -3.68 -27.16
C GLU A 220 4.97 -5.13 -27.60
N GLU A 221 6.03 -5.83 -28.03
CA GLU A 221 5.96 -7.26 -28.38
C GLU A 221 5.53 -8.11 -27.18
N HIS A 222 6.04 -7.79 -25.98
CA HIS A 222 5.63 -8.46 -24.75
C HIS A 222 4.15 -8.21 -24.42
N ARG A 223 3.67 -6.97 -24.57
CA ARG A 223 2.26 -6.62 -24.36
C ARG A 223 1.33 -7.44 -25.26
N LYS A 224 1.68 -7.59 -26.54
CA LYS A 224 0.95 -8.42 -27.50
C LYS A 224 0.94 -9.91 -27.14
N VAL A 225 2.05 -10.43 -26.61
CA VAL A 225 2.12 -11.84 -26.14
C VAL A 225 1.22 -12.05 -24.93
N VAL A 226 1.17 -11.10 -23.99
CA VAL A 226 0.28 -11.14 -22.83
C VAL A 226 -1.19 -11.10 -23.26
N GLU A 227 -1.55 -10.17 -24.16
CA GLU A 227 -2.89 -10.04 -24.73
C GLU A 227 -3.34 -11.31 -25.49
N ALA A 228 -2.39 -12.00 -26.15
CA ALA A 228 -2.63 -13.27 -26.84
C ALA A 228 -2.67 -14.50 -25.90
N GLY A 229 -2.54 -14.33 -24.58
CA GLY A 229 -2.58 -15.42 -23.60
C GLY A 229 -1.31 -16.27 -23.53
N GLY A 230 -0.18 -15.76 -24.03
CA GLY A 230 1.12 -16.44 -23.94
C GLY A 230 1.66 -16.51 -22.50
N ALA A 231 2.37 -17.58 -22.18
CA ALA A 231 2.99 -17.75 -20.86
C ALA A 231 4.15 -16.74 -20.67
N THR A 232 4.06 -15.90 -19.64
CA THR A 232 5.13 -14.97 -19.23
C THR A 232 5.94 -15.53 -18.06
N SER A 233 7.17 -15.03 -17.91
CA SER A 233 8.01 -15.25 -16.72
C SER A 233 7.25 -14.85 -15.45
N ASN A 234 7.11 -15.76 -14.48
CA ASN A 234 6.40 -15.49 -13.23
C ASN A 234 7.33 -14.75 -12.26
N SER A 235 7.10 -13.46 -12.05
CA SER A 235 7.90 -12.59 -11.14
C SER A 235 7.92 -13.05 -9.67
N ARG A 236 7.04 -13.97 -9.27
CA ARG A 236 7.02 -14.57 -7.92
C ARG A 236 7.66 -15.96 -7.86
N ASP A 237 7.96 -16.56 -8.99
CA ASP A 237 8.52 -17.91 -9.09
C ASP A 237 9.48 -18.04 -10.28
N HIS A 238 10.75 -17.75 -10.03
CA HIS A 238 11.79 -17.85 -11.04
C HIS A 238 13.15 -18.20 -10.40
N PRO A 239 14.04 -18.92 -11.11
CA PRO A 239 15.39 -19.20 -10.63
C PRO A 239 16.23 -17.92 -10.59
N SER A 240 17.37 -17.99 -9.89
CA SER A 240 18.36 -16.91 -9.95
C SER A 240 19.00 -16.83 -11.34
N THR A 241 19.14 -15.61 -11.85
CA THR A 241 19.78 -15.32 -13.13
C THR A 241 20.89 -14.31 -12.92
N ILE A 242 22.13 -14.69 -13.21
CA ILE A 242 23.28 -13.80 -13.14
C ILE A 242 23.93 -13.78 -14.52
N GLN A 243 24.02 -12.59 -15.12
CA GLN A 243 24.65 -12.40 -16.41
C GLN A 243 25.67 -11.27 -16.36
N VAL A 244 26.94 -11.61 -16.57
CA VAL A 244 28.01 -10.64 -16.77
C VAL A 244 28.05 -10.25 -18.26
N MET A 245 27.93 -8.97 -18.56
CA MET A 245 27.97 -8.49 -19.94
C MET A 245 29.43 -8.54 -20.44
N GLN A 246 29.67 -9.35 -21.49
CA GLN A 246 30.99 -9.54 -22.11
C GLN A 246 30.90 -9.37 -23.62
N GLU A 247 32.04 -9.38 -24.30
CA GLU A 247 32.10 -9.34 -25.76
C GLU A 247 31.54 -10.63 -26.38
N TYR A 248 30.53 -10.49 -27.24
CA TYR A 248 30.40 -11.40 -28.37
C TYR A 248 31.35 -10.87 -29.44
N SER A 249 32.36 -11.66 -29.80
CA SER A 249 33.19 -11.45 -30.97
C SER A 249 32.32 -11.53 -32.23
N ASN A 250 31.68 -10.42 -32.59
CA ASN A 250 31.05 -10.21 -33.90
C ASN A 250 31.75 -9.00 -34.56
N GLU A 251 32.67 -9.38 -35.44
CA GLU A 251 33.37 -8.75 -36.59
C GLU A 251 33.08 -7.31 -37.11
N GLU A 252 32.42 -6.38 -36.41
CA GLU A 252 32.08 -5.07 -37.03
C GLU A 252 32.71 -3.80 -36.42
N PHE A 253 33.59 -3.87 -35.41
CA PHE A 253 34.22 -2.65 -34.85
C PHE A 253 35.72 -2.79 -34.48
N GLU A 254 36.50 -3.48 -35.31
CA GLU A 254 37.97 -3.35 -35.28
C GLU A 254 38.41 -2.09 -36.04
N GLU A 255 38.27 -0.90 -35.45
CA GLU A 255 38.97 0.27 -36.01
C GLU A 255 39.38 1.36 -35.01
N ASN A 256 39.21 1.17 -33.69
CA ASN A 256 39.83 2.04 -32.70
C ASN A 256 40.17 1.23 -31.44
N GLY A 257 41.39 1.38 -30.92
CA GLY A 257 41.98 0.51 -29.88
C GLY A 257 41.07 0.21 -28.67
N GLU A 258 41.31 -0.95 -28.04
CA GLU A 258 40.53 -1.52 -26.93
C GLU A 258 39.98 -0.45 -25.96
N VAL A 259 38.70 -0.12 -26.12
CA VAL A 259 38.00 0.80 -25.21
C VAL A 259 37.77 0.06 -23.89
N LYS A 260 38.52 0.43 -22.84
CA LYS A 260 38.30 -0.11 -21.49
C LYS A 260 36.94 0.33 -20.94
N MET A 261 36.08 -0.66 -20.71
CA MET A 261 34.71 -0.50 -20.20
C MET A 261 34.58 -0.99 -18.76
N PRO A 262 33.82 -0.30 -17.89
CA PRO A 262 33.40 -0.83 -16.59
C PRO A 262 32.64 -2.14 -16.76
N GLN A 263 32.72 -3.04 -15.78
CA GLN A 263 31.97 -4.30 -15.84
C GLN A 263 30.49 -4.05 -15.53
N LEU A 264 29.58 -4.60 -16.32
CA LEU A 264 28.13 -4.57 -16.05
C LEU A 264 27.61 -5.98 -15.77
N VAL A 265 26.92 -6.15 -14.64
CA VAL A 265 26.37 -7.42 -14.17
C VAL A 265 24.88 -7.27 -13.91
N TYR A 266 24.08 -8.11 -14.57
CA TYR A 266 22.66 -8.28 -14.28
C TYR A 266 22.49 -9.39 -13.24
N VAL A 267 21.63 -9.13 -12.24
CA VAL A 267 21.30 -10.07 -11.17
C VAL A 267 19.79 -10.09 -10.98
N ALA A 268 19.15 -11.22 -11.18
CA ALA A 268 17.82 -11.52 -10.65
C ALA A 268 17.99 -12.62 -9.61
N ARG A 269 17.54 -12.35 -8.38
CA ARG A 269 17.59 -13.35 -7.30
C ARG A 269 16.59 -14.47 -7.55
N GLU A 270 16.77 -15.61 -6.91
CA GLU A 270 15.73 -16.64 -6.92
C GLU A 270 14.52 -16.16 -6.11
N LYS A 271 13.33 -16.35 -6.66
CA LYS A 271 12.06 -16.13 -5.95
C LYS A 271 11.22 -17.39 -6.00
N ARG A 272 10.63 -17.72 -4.84
CA ARG A 272 9.65 -18.80 -4.67
C ARG A 272 8.48 -18.27 -3.84
N PRO A 273 7.22 -18.69 -4.10
CA PRO A 273 6.06 -18.24 -3.32
C PRO A 273 6.11 -18.58 -1.83
N SER A 274 6.87 -19.60 -1.44
CA SER A 274 6.99 -20.09 -0.06
C SER A 274 7.98 -19.32 0.82
N HIS A 275 8.78 -18.41 0.25
CA HIS A 275 9.85 -17.70 0.98
C HIS A 275 9.56 -16.20 1.02
N HIS A 276 9.89 -15.55 2.14
CA HIS A 276 9.78 -14.10 2.27
C HIS A 276 11.06 -13.43 1.74
N HIS A 277 10.89 -12.40 0.91
CA HIS A 277 12.00 -11.84 0.11
C HIS A 277 12.54 -10.50 0.63
N ASN A 278 11.96 -9.90 1.68
CA ASN A 278 12.52 -8.69 2.34
C ASN A 278 12.78 -7.49 1.40
N PHE A 279 11.99 -7.34 0.31
CA PHE A 279 12.03 -6.23 -0.66
C PHE A 279 13.45 -5.81 -1.07
N LYS A 280 13.76 -4.50 -1.01
CA LYS A 280 15.04 -3.90 -1.40
C LYS A 280 16.21 -4.36 -0.51
N ALA A 281 16.00 -4.48 0.79
CA ALA A 281 17.01 -4.98 1.72
C ALA A 281 17.53 -6.38 1.34
N GLY A 282 16.62 -7.28 0.93
CA GLY A 282 16.97 -8.60 0.42
C GLY A 282 17.78 -8.54 -0.88
N ASN A 283 17.40 -7.67 -1.82
CA ASN A 283 18.17 -7.46 -3.06
C ASN A 283 19.57 -6.95 -2.79
N LEU A 284 19.71 -5.96 -1.91
CA LEU A 284 21.02 -5.42 -1.55
C LEU A 284 21.91 -6.47 -0.86
N ASN A 285 21.33 -7.36 -0.03
CA ASN A 285 22.07 -8.47 0.58
C ASN A 285 22.50 -9.52 -0.45
N VAL A 286 21.64 -9.86 -1.41
CA VAL A 286 22.00 -10.74 -2.54
C VAL A 286 23.13 -10.13 -3.36
N LEU A 287 23.02 -8.85 -3.75
CA LEU A 287 24.06 -8.12 -4.46
C LEU A 287 25.36 -8.10 -3.64
N LEU A 288 25.30 -7.93 -2.32
CA LEU A 288 26.47 -7.94 -1.45
C LEU A 288 27.21 -9.29 -1.52
N ARG A 289 26.48 -10.40 -1.57
CA ARG A 289 27.05 -11.76 -1.72
C ARG A 289 27.58 -12.02 -3.12
N VAL A 290 26.80 -11.71 -4.16
CA VAL A 290 27.16 -11.94 -5.56
C VAL A 290 28.38 -11.11 -5.96
N SER A 291 28.41 -9.83 -5.61
CA SER A 291 29.54 -8.94 -5.90
C SER A 291 30.83 -9.41 -5.21
N ALA A 292 30.76 -10.00 -4.02
CA ALA A 292 31.94 -10.55 -3.34
C ALA A 292 32.62 -11.67 -4.13
N MET A 293 31.86 -12.44 -4.92
CA MET A 293 32.40 -13.50 -5.78
C MET A 293 32.95 -13.00 -7.11
N ILE A 294 32.52 -11.82 -7.57
CA ILE A 294 32.85 -11.29 -8.90
C ILE A 294 33.93 -10.21 -8.82
N SER A 295 33.68 -9.10 -8.12
CA SER A 295 34.58 -7.94 -8.01
C SER A 295 35.25 -7.84 -6.64
N ASN A 296 34.53 -8.20 -5.58
CA ASN A 296 34.90 -8.01 -4.17
C ASN A 296 35.35 -6.57 -3.84
N SER A 297 34.68 -5.55 -4.40
CA SER A 297 35.09 -4.16 -4.18
C SER A 297 34.88 -3.73 -2.72
N PRO A 298 35.86 -3.03 -2.10
CA PRO A 298 35.75 -2.61 -0.70
C PRO A 298 34.70 -1.50 -0.46
N TYR A 299 34.29 -0.78 -1.50
CA TYR A 299 33.31 0.30 -1.43
C TYR A 299 32.13 0.01 -2.36
N ILE A 300 30.94 0.40 -1.92
CA ILE A 300 29.68 0.15 -2.61
C ILE A 300 28.90 1.46 -2.69
N LEU A 301 28.53 1.88 -3.89
CA LEU A 301 27.53 2.91 -4.14
C LEU A 301 26.16 2.25 -4.25
N VAL A 302 25.15 2.75 -3.51
CA VAL A 302 23.77 2.30 -3.65
C VAL A 302 22.94 3.40 -4.30
N LEU A 303 22.22 3.05 -5.37
CA LEU A 303 21.32 3.91 -6.12
C LEU A 303 19.95 3.25 -6.30
N ASP A 304 18.91 4.07 -6.21
CA ASP A 304 17.59 3.72 -6.73
C ASP A 304 17.56 3.86 -8.25
N CYS A 305 16.68 3.11 -8.92
CA CYS A 305 16.59 3.10 -10.38
C CYS A 305 16.19 4.47 -10.98
N ASP A 306 15.55 5.33 -10.19
CA ASP A 306 15.14 6.68 -10.55
C ASP A 306 16.18 7.75 -10.20
N MET A 307 17.34 7.37 -9.63
CA MET A 307 18.41 8.27 -9.19
C MET A 307 19.67 8.10 -10.05
N TYR A 308 19.84 8.97 -11.05
CA TYR A 308 20.99 8.92 -11.95
C TYR A 308 22.18 9.76 -11.44
N CYS A 309 23.39 9.38 -11.87
CA CYS A 309 24.61 10.15 -11.62
C CYS A 309 24.60 11.40 -12.52
N ASN A 310 24.45 12.57 -11.92
CA ASN A 310 24.48 13.86 -12.63
C ASN A 310 25.91 14.43 -12.75
N ASP A 311 26.70 14.33 -11.69
CA ASP A 311 28.12 14.72 -11.68
C ASP A 311 28.98 13.44 -11.65
N PRO A 312 29.84 13.20 -12.67
CA PRO A 312 30.64 11.98 -12.73
C PRO A 312 31.70 11.91 -11.62
N THR A 313 32.03 13.02 -10.94
CA THR A 313 33.09 13.07 -9.93
C THR A 313 32.68 12.56 -8.54
N SER A 314 31.42 12.17 -8.35
CA SER A 314 30.84 11.75 -7.05
C SER A 314 31.65 10.64 -6.36
N ALA A 315 32.17 9.67 -7.12
CA ALA A 315 33.00 8.58 -6.60
C ALA A 315 34.32 9.10 -6.01
N ARG A 316 35.05 9.94 -6.74
CA ARG A 316 36.29 10.56 -6.26
C ARG A 316 36.02 11.45 -5.05
N GLN A 317 34.94 12.21 -5.05
CA GLN A 317 34.54 13.04 -3.90
C GLN A 317 34.28 12.21 -2.64
N ALA A 318 33.59 11.07 -2.75
CA ALA A 318 33.40 10.16 -1.63
C ALA A 318 34.72 9.54 -1.15
N MET A 319 35.63 9.20 -2.09
CA MET A 319 36.95 8.66 -1.76
C MET A 319 37.82 9.66 -0.99
N CYS A 320 37.62 10.97 -1.15
CA CYS A 320 38.32 11.97 -0.33
C CYS A 320 38.05 11.79 1.17
N CYS A 321 36.85 11.35 1.56
CA CYS A 321 36.50 11.04 2.94
C CYS A 321 36.97 9.64 3.35
N HIS A 322 36.81 8.65 2.47
CA HIS A 322 37.13 7.25 2.76
C HIS A 322 38.63 6.95 2.79
N LEU A 323 39.45 7.71 2.07
CA LEU A 323 40.92 7.56 2.03
C LEU A 323 41.64 8.52 2.99
N ASP A 324 40.91 9.39 3.70
CA ASP A 324 41.51 10.27 4.70
C ASP A 324 41.99 9.46 5.92
N PRO A 325 43.30 9.49 6.25
CA PRO A 325 43.86 8.71 7.36
C PRO A 325 43.23 9.01 8.73
N HIS A 326 42.67 10.20 8.93
CA HIS A 326 42.12 10.62 10.23
C HIS A 326 40.70 10.10 10.49
N ILE A 327 39.88 9.96 9.45
CA ILE A 327 38.48 9.53 9.62
C ILE A 327 38.19 8.14 9.07
N SER A 328 38.98 7.64 8.11
CA SER A 328 38.72 6.41 7.37
C SER A 328 38.40 5.23 8.29
N SER A 329 39.24 4.94 9.28
CA SER A 329 39.07 3.76 10.15
C SER A 329 37.73 3.71 10.89
N SER A 330 37.08 4.86 11.10
CA SER A 330 35.80 4.96 11.79
C SER A 330 34.62 5.30 10.86
N LEU A 331 34.88 5.58 9.57
CA LEU A 331 33.87 6.01 8.61
C LEU A 331 33.24 4.78 7.92
N ALA A 332 31.93 4.61 8.09
CA ALA A 332 31.17 3.55 7.42
C ALA A 332 30.69 3.99 6.04
N TYR A 333 30.05 5.16 5.93
CA TYR A 333 29.49 5.64 4.66
C TYR A 333 29.52 7.16 4.50
N VAL A 334 29.45 7.60 3.25
CA VAL A 334 29.32 9.00 2.84
C VAL A 334 27.97 9.16 2.13
N GLN A 335 27.10 10.00 2.68
CA GLN A 335 25.75 10.27 2.16
C GLN A 335 25.74 11.58 1.36
N PHE A 336 25.11 11.57 0.20
CA PHE A 336 24.79 12.75 -0.61
C PHE A 336 23.30 13.12 -0.48
N PRO A 337 22.90 14.38 -0.72
CA PRO A 337 21.48 14.75 -0.78
C PRO A 337 20.71 13.94 -1.84
N GLN A 338 19.42 13.73 -1.59
CA GLN A 338 18.49 13.41 -2.66
C GLN A 338 17.96 14.73 -3.25
N THR A 339 18.06 14.87 -4.56
CA THR A 339 17.61 16.05 -5.30
C THR A 339 16.85 15.62 -6.53
N PHE A 340 15.77 16.35 -6.86
CA PHE A 340 14.81 15.92 -7.87
C PHE A 340 14.71 16.93 -9.01
N ARG A 341 14.62 16.43 -10.25
CA ARG A 341 14.57 17.28 -11.47
C ARG A 341 13.18 17.77 -11.84
N ASN A 342 12.14 17.03 -11.46
CA ASN A 342 10.74 17.29 -11.81
C ASN A 342 10.00 18.11 -10.75
N LEU A 343 10.72 18.84 -9.90
CA LEU A 343 10.12 19.71 -8.90
C LEU A 343 9.40 20.87 -9.59
N SER A 344 8.14 21.06 -9.21
CA SER A 344 7.39 22.26 -9.58
C SER A 344 8.06 23.49 -8.96
N LYS A 345 8.04 24.62 -9.68
CA LYS A 345 8.51 25.93 -9.17
C LYS A 345 7.91 26.31 -7.81
N HIS A 346 6.71 25.82 -7.52
CA HIS A 346 5.99 26.13 -6.28
C HIS A 346 6.01 24.99 -5.25
N ASP A 347 6.55 23.81 -5.58
CA ASP A 347 6.65 22.61 -4.73
C ASP A 347 5.59 22.55 -3.61
N ILE A 348 4.33 22.37 -3.99
CA ILE A 348 3.20 22.44 -3.06
C ILE A 348 3.14 21.24 -2.11
N TYR A 349 3.94 20.20 -2.37
CA TYR A 349 3.99 18.95 -1.60
C TYR A 349 5.27 18.81 -0.74
N ASP A 350 6.17 19.81 -0.74
CA ASP A 350 7.49 19.73 -0.09
C ASP A 350 8.26 18.45 -0.51
N SER A 351 8.15 18.09 -1.78
CA SER A 351 8.83 16.89 -2.33
C SER A 351 10.36 17.05 -2.31
N ALA A 352 10.87 18.27 -2.21
CA ALA A 352 12.30 18.53 -2.06
C ALA A 352 12.87 18.09 -0.69
N TYR A 353 12.03 17.84 0.33
CA TYR A 353 12.45 17.51 1.70
C TYR A 353 13.55 18.45 2.22
N ARG A 354 13.41 19.75 1.94
CA ARG A 354 14.46 20.76 2.15
C ARG A 354 14.97 20.77 3.59
N SER A 355 14.05 20.68 4.56
CA SER A 355 14.37 20.65 5.99
C SER A 355 15.38 19.54 6.33
N ILE A 356 15.22 18.34 5.75
CA ILE A 356 16.08 17.19 6.02
C ILE A 356 17.46 17.42 5.40
N PHE A 357 17.53 17.64 4.09
CA PHE A 357 18.80 17.66 3.35
C PHE A 357 19.59 18.97 3.53
N LYS A 358 18.93 20.13 3.65
CA LYS A 358 19.62 21.43 3.76
C LYS A 358 19.88 21.87 5.20
N ILE A 359 19.19 21.31 6.19
CA ILE A 359 19.35 21.69 7.61
C ILE A 359 19.76 20.51 8.47
N GLN A 360 18.93 19.46 8.54
CA GLN A 360 19.13 18.40 9.52
C GLN A 360 20.44 17.62 9.28
N TRP A 361 20.74 17.21 8.04
CA TRP A 361 21.97 16.48 7.72
C TRP A 361 23.26 17.27 7.89
N HIS A 362 23.25 18.57 7.62
CA HIS A 362 24.37 19.45 8.00
C HIS A 362 24.60 19.48 9.52
N GLY A 363 23.51 19.40 10.28
CA GLY A 363 23.50 19.29 11.73
C GLY A 363 24.13 18.01 12.27
N VAL A 364 23.61 16.86 11.83
CA VAL A 364 24.05 15.55 12.31
C VAL A 364 25.49 15.25 11.85
N ASP A 365 25.91 15.76 10.69
CA ASP A 365 27.32 15.65 10.25
C ASP A 365 28.30 16.35 11.20
N GLY A 366 27.86 17.37 11.92
CA GLY A 366 28.66 18.01 12.97
C GLY A 366 28.80 17.19 14.25
N LEU A 367 27.99 16.14 14.39
CA LEU A 367 28.04 15.17 15.48
C LEU A 367 28.84 13.94 15.05
N ARG A 368 28.17 12.87 14.62
CA ARG A 368 28.79 11.61 14.15
C ARG A 368 28.43 11.22 12.72
N GLY A 369 27.67 12.06 12.01
CA GLY A 369 27.24 11.81 10.63
C GLY A 369 25.75 11.48 10.50
N PRO A 370 25.13 11.76 9.33
CA PRO A 370 23.72 11.51 9.08
C PRO A 370 23.40 10.00 8.98
N GLY A 371 22.14 9.64 9.10
CA GLY A 371 21.65 8.30 8.74
C GLY A 371 21.68 8.06 7.23
N MET A 372 21.52 6.79 6.82
CA MET A 372 21.35 6.45 5.39
C MET A 372 19.93 6.78 4.93
N CYS A 373 19.79 7.29 3.72
CA CYS A 373 18.49 7.62 3.10
C CYS A 373 18.24 6.77 1.85
N GLY A 374 18.47 5.45 1.91
CA GLY A 374 18.10 4.49 0.86
C GLY A 374 18.89 4.54 -0.45
N THR A 375 19.46 5.69 -0.82
CA THR A 375 20.16 5.94 -2.09
C THR A 375 21.23 7.01 -1.92
N ASN A 376 22.05 7.23 -2.94
CA ASN A 376 23.08 8.28 -3.04
C ASN A 376 24.14 8.20 -1.93
N PHE A 377 24.56 6.99 -1.53
CA PHE A 377 25.61 6.83 -0.52
C PHE A 377 26.68 5.81 -0.93
N TYR A 378 27.93 6.10 -0.55
CA TYR A 378 29.07 5.20 -0.69
C TYR A 378 29.41 4.58 0.66
N ILE A 379 29.18 3.28 0.81
CA ILE A 379 29.42 2.52 2.04
C ILE A 379 30.63 1.59 1.92
N LYS A 380 31.36 1.41 3.02
CA LYS A 380 32.38 0.37 3.16
C LYS A 380 31.74 -0.99 3.32
N ARG A 381 32.15 -1.96 2.49
CA ARG A 381 31.76 -3.36 2.62
C ARG A 381 32.07 -3.91 4.02
N GLU A 382 33.22 -3.54 4.59
CA GLU A 382 33.62 -3.90 5.96
C GLU A 382 32.63 -3.41 7.03
N ALA A 383 31.94 -2.29 6.82
CA ALA A 383 30.94 -1.83 7.78
C ALA A 383 29.71 -2.75 7.82
N LEU A 384 29.33 -3.34 6.68
CA LEU A 384 28.19 -4.25 6.55
C LEU A 384 28.51 -5.69 6.97
N LEU A 385 29.72 -6.17 6.65
CA LEU A 385 30.14 -7.55 6.90
C LEU A 385 30.92 -7.72 8.21
N GLY A 386 31.61 -6.68 8.70
CA GLY A 386 32.56 -6.74 9.80
C GLY A 386 34.02 -6.83 9.32
N SER A 387 34.96 -6.59 10.25
CA SER A 387 36.41 -6.65 10.00
C SER A 387 36.94 -8.03 10.36
N PHE A 388 37.64 -8.68 9.43
CA PHE A 388 38.24 -10.00 9.64
C PHE A 388 39.74 -9.93 9.35
N LYS A 389 40.54 -9.62 10.38
CA LYS A 389 42.00 -9.68 10.31
C LYS A 389 42.50 -11.09 10.58
N GLN A 390 43.68 -11.40 10.05
CA GLN A 390 44.36 -12.69 10.12
C GLN A 390 44.86 -12.98 11.55
N GLU A 391 43.95 -13.17 12.51
CA GLU A 391 44.29 -13.72 13.82
C GLU A 391 43.83 -15.17 13.91
N ALA A 392 44.76 -16.03 14.30
CA ALA A 392 44.55 -17.45 14.52
C ALA A 392 43.50 -17.65 15.63
N GLY A 393 42.27 -17.99 15.25
CA GLY A 393 41.19 -18.24 16.19
C GLY A 393 39.76 -18.07 15.68
N LEU A 394 39.53 -17.60 14.45
CA LEU A 394 38.19 -17.52 13.88
C LEU A 394 37.59 -18.92 13.71
N ASP A 395 36.58 -19.25 14.51
CA ASP A 395 35.83 -20.49 14.40
C ASP A 395 35.06 -20.51 13.08
N LEU A 396 35.46 -21.42 12.18
CA LEU A 396 34.81 -21.60 10.89
C LEU A 396 33.32 -21.94 11.05
N MET A 397 32.93 -22.61 12.14
CA MET A 397 31.52 -22.89 12.45
C MET A 397 30.74 -21.62 12.75
N GLU A 398 31.32 -20.66 13.48
CA GLU A 398 30.68 -19.37 13.78
C GLU A 398 30.52 -18.51 12.52
N LEU A 399 31.52 -18.52 11.64
CA LEU A 399 31.44 -17.86 10.33
C LEU A 399 30.35 -18.47 9.46
N LYS A 400 30.25 -19.81 9.41
CA LYS A 400 29.20 -20.51 8.67
C LYS A 400 27.81 -20.20 9.20
N ARG A 401 27.66 -20.13 10.53
CA ARG A 401 26.40 -19.72 11.16
C ARG A 401 26.02 -18.28 10.84
N SER A 402 27.01 -17.40 10.67
CA SER A 402 26.76 -15.98 10.43
C SER A 402 26.50 -15.66 8.96
N PHE A 403 27.34 -16.19 8.06
CA PHE A 403 27.41 -15.83 6.63
C PHE A 403 26.84 -16.89 5.69
N GLY A 404 26.51 -18.08 6.20
CA GLY A 404 25.99 -19.20 5.41
C GLY A 404 27.06 -20.28 5.13
N PRO A 405 26.64 -21.39 4.51
CA PRO A 405 27.47 -22.59 4.39
C PRO A 405 28.60 -22.49 3.35
N SER A 406 28.58 -21.50 2.44
CA SER A 406 29.55 -21.37 1.35
C SER A 406 30.96 -21.08 1.87
N ASN A 407 31.88 -22.03 1.68
CA ASN A 407 33.28 -21.85 2.00
C ASN A 407 33.94 -20.81 1.09
N GLU A 408 33.53 -20.73 -0.18
CA GLU A 408 34.10 -19.78 -1.14
C GLU A 408 33.73 -18.35 -0.77
N PHE A 409 32.46 -18.10 -0.41
CA PHE A 409 32.05 -16.79 0.10
C PHE A 409 32.81 -16.41 1.38
N ILE A 410 33.00 -17.34 2.32
CA ILE A 410 33.76 -17.07 3.54
C ILE A 410 35.23 -16.69 3.24
N LYS A 411 35.84 -17.24 2.19
CA LYS A 411 37.20 -16.83 1.77
C LYS A 411 37.24 -15.36 1.32
N THR A 412 36.17 -14.85 0.70
CA THR A 412 36.08 -13.46 0.22
C THR A 412 36.11 -12.42 1.35
N LEU A 413 35.76 -12.83 2.58
CA LEU A 413 35.78 -11.96 3.76
C LEU A 413 37.21 -11.53 4.16
N ARG A 414 38.25 -12.20 3.62
CA ARG A 414 39.66 -11.84 3.87
C ARG A 414 40.04 -10.63 3.02
N GLN A 415 40.62 -9.60 3.65
CA GLN A 415 40.99 -8.34 2.97
C GLN A 415 41.91 -8.51 1.75
N ASP A 416 42.76 -9.55 1.74
CA ASP A 416 43.70 -9.80 0.63
C ASP A 416 43.10 -10.66 -0.50
N TYR A 417 41.86 -11.12 -0.38
CA TYR A 417 41.23 -11.98 -1.38
C TYR A 417 40.79 -11.17 -2.60
N LYS A 418 41.47 -11.41 -3.73
CA LYS A 418 41.06 -10.90 -5.04
C LYS A 418 40.44 -12.04 -5.86
N PRO A 419 39.15 -11.95 -6.23
CA PRO A 419 38.52 -12.98 -7.05
C PRO A 419 39.20 -13.05 -8.43
N SER A 420 39.58 -14.25 -8.85
CA SER A 420 40.19 -14.54 -10.17
C SER A 420 39.13 -14.70 -11.26
N PHE A 421 38.13 -13.80 -11.31
CA PHE A 421 37.04 -13.89 -12.28
C PHE A 421 37.52 -13.59 -13.72
N ILE A 422 38.66 -12.90 -13.89
CA ILE A 422 39.14 -12.37 -15.18
C ILE A 422 40.21 -13.26 -15.84
N THR A 423 40.80 -14.25 -15.15
CA THR A 423 42.06 -14.87 -15.62
C THR A 423 41.95 -16.25 -16.26
N ASP A 424 40.84 -17.00 -16.12
CA ASP A 424 40.66 -18.32 -16.78
C ASP A 424 39.18 -18.71 -16.93
N GLY A 425 38.73 -19.03 -18.15
CA GLY A 425 37.33 -19.34 -18.48
C GLY A 425 36.70 -20.54 -17.73
N LYS A 426 37.51 -21.41 -17.11
CA LYS A 426 37.02 -22.48 -16.23
C LYS A 426 36.76 -22.01 -14.79
N SER A 427 37.59 -21.10 -14.27
CA SER A 427 37.44 -20.53 -12.93
C SER A 427 36.24 -19.57 -12.87
N SER A 428 35.98 -18.83 -13.96
CA SER A 428 34.85 -17.90 -14.06
C SER A 428 33.49 -18.61 -13.99
N ASN A 429 33.36 -19.78 -14.65
CA ASN A 429 32.12 -20.55 -14.61
C ASN A 429 31.83 -21.12 -13.21
N ILE A 430 32.85 -21.59 -12.49
CA ILE A 430 32.68 -22.09 -11.11
C ILE A 430 32.24 -20.95 -10.18
N LEU A 431 32.88 -19.78 -10.28
CA LEU A 431 32.49 -18.60 -9.48
C LEU A 431 31.08 -18.09 -9.82
N LEU A 432 30.67 -18.20 -11.09
CA LEU A 432 29.33 -17.81 -11.53
C LEU A 432 28.25 -18.79 -11.03
N GLU A 433 28.50 -20.10 -11.06
CA GLU A 433 27.60 -21.09 -10.47
C GLU A 433 27.48 -20.91 -8.96
N GLU A 434 28.60 -20.65 -8.26
CA GLU A 434 28.57 -20.34 -6.83
C GLU A 434 27.79 -19.04 -6.55
N ALA A 435 27.95 -18.01 -7.38
CA ALA A 435 27.18 -16.77 -7.26
C ALA A 435 25.66 -17.01 -7.43
N LYS A 436 25.24 -17.92 -8.32
CA LYS A 436 23.83 -18.31 -8.46
C LYS A 436 23.27 -18.96 -7.20
N VAL A 437 24.08 -19.80 -6.53
CA VAL A 437 23.73 -20.40 -5.23
C VAL A 437 23.60 -19.32 -4.15
N LEU A 438 24.50 -18.34 -4.11
CA LEU A 438 24.44 -17.22 -3.16
C LEU A 438 23.22 -16.30 -3.38
N ALA A 439 22.64 -16.32 -4.58
CA ALA A 439 21.42 -15.61 -4.94
C ALA A 439 20.14 -16.43 -4.71
N SER A 440 20.23 -17.63 -4.13
CA SER A 440 19.09 -18.48 -3.80
C SER A 440 18.26 -17.90 -2.65
N CYS A 441 16.95 -18.15 -2.67
CA CYS A 441 16.03 -17.67 -1.63
C CYS A 441 16.22 -18.38 -0.28
N SER A 442 16.78 -19.60 -0.26
CA SER A 442 17.04 -20.35 0.97
C SER A 442 18.42 -20.10 1.58
N TYR A 443 19.27 -19.31 0.92
CA TYR A 443 20.64 -19.09 1.41
C TYR A 443 20.68 -18.37 2.77
N GLU A 444 19.69 -17.55 3.05
CA GLU A 444 19.60 -16.78 4.31
C GLU A 444 19.00 -17.61 5.46
N ASP A 445 18.44 -18.79 5.17
CA ASP A 445 17.81 -19.64 6.16
C ASP A 445 18.80 -20.07 7.25
N GLN A 446 18.43 -19.87 8.50
CA GLN A 446 19.24 -20.21 9.68
C GLN A 446 20.59 -19.46 9.77
N THR A 447 20.79 -18.41 8.97
CA THR A 447 21.96 -17.52 9.05
C THR A 447 21.66 -16.27 9.87
N THR A 448 22.63 -15.34 9.96
CA THR A 448 22.43 -14.03 10.61
C THR A 448 22.28 -12.88 9.62
N TRP A 449 22.16 -13.18 8.32
CA TRP A 449 21.83 -12.20 7.29
C TRP A 449 20.52 -11.49 7.61
N GLY A 450 20.47 -10.18 7.39
CA GLY A 450 19.28 -9.38 7.70
C GLY A 450 19.04 -9.09 9.19
N ILE A 451 19.72 -9.80 10.09
CA ILE A 451 19.55 -9.64 11.55
C ILE A 451 20.78 -8.97 12.16
N LYS A 452 21.99 -9.41 11.78
CA LYS A 452 23.27 -8.86 12.28
C LYS A 452 24.22 -8.44 11.17
N VAL A 453 24.11 -9.07 9.99
CA VAL A 453 24.99 -8.92 8.84
C VAL A 453 24.21 -8.35 7.66
N GLY A 454 24.83 -7.45 6.90
CA GLY A 454 24.24 -6.81 5.73
C GLY A 454 23.24 -5.70 6.08
N PHE A 455 22.31 -5.44 5.16
CA PHE A 455 21.16 -4.57 5.36
C PHE A 455 20.10 -5.30 6.19
N LEU A 456 19.56 -4.62 7.20
CA LEU A 456 18.79 -5.25 8.27
C LEU A 456 17.27 -5.22 8.01
N HIS A 457 16.59 -6.36 8.18
CA HIS A 457 15.17 -6.59 7.81
C HIS A 457 14.15 -6.25 8.90
N PHE A 458 14.52 -5.44 9.89
CA PHE A 458 13.68 -5.26 11.08
C PHE A 458 12.37 -4.48 10.82
N CYS A 459 12.42 -3.49 9.94
CA CYS A 459 11.26 -2.67 9.58
C CYS A 459 11.31 -2.25 8.12
N VAL A 460 10.23 -1.63 7.62
CA VAL A 460 10.11 -1.12 6.24
C VAL A 460 11.03 0.08 5.93
N MET A 461 11.76 0.58 6.93
CA MET A 461 12.79 1.62 6.82
C MET A 461 14.16 1.00 7.12
N GLU A 462 14.58 0.02 6.30
CA GLU A 462 15.81 -0.76 6.52
C GLU A 462 17.07 0.10 6.52
N ASP A 463 17.06 1.19 5.77
CA ASP A 463 18.18 2.09 5.54
C ASP A 463 18.53 2.86 6.82
N ILE A 464 17.55 3.56 7.40
CA ILE A 464 17.71 4.30 8.65
C ILE A 464 18.02 3.30 9.77
N PHE A 465 17.35 2.15 9.83
CA PHE A 465 17.60 1.16 10.87
C PHE A 465 19.00 0.55 10.79
N THR A 466 19.48 0.20 9.59
CA THR A 466 20.85 -0.29 9.37
C THR A 466 21.85 0.79 9.79
N SER A 467 21.59 2.04 9.42
CA SER A 467 22.45 3.17 9.79
C SER A 467 22.53 3.39 11.31
N PHE A 468 21.39 3.26 12.00
CA PHE A 468 21.29 3.35 13.46
C PHE A 468 22.12 2.26 14.14
N GLN A 469 22.03 1.02 13.66
CA GLN A 469 22.81 -0.10 14.19
C GLN A 469 24.31 0.08 13.95
N LEU A 470 24.72 0.56 12.77
CA LEU A 470 26.12 0.86 12.48
C LEU A 470 26.68 1.93 13.43
N GLN A 471 25.95 3.02 13.64
CA GLN A 471 26.40 4.08 14.54
C GLN A 471 26.43 3.64 16.00
N CYS A 472 25.49 2.80 16.43
CA CYS A 472 25.51 2.11 17.73
C CYS A 472 26.74 1.21 17.91
N LYS A 473 27.25 0.62 16.83
CA LYS A 473 28.49 -0.18 16.82
C LYS A 473 29.77 0.65 16.82
N GLY A 474 29.68 1.98 16.82
CA GLY A 474 30.86 2.87 16.87
C GLY A 474 31.24 3.50 15.52
N TRP A 475 30.60 3.11 14.42
CA TRP A 475 30.84 3.74 13.11
C TRP A 475 30.36 5.20 13.07
N LYS A 476 30.92 5.96 12.15
CA LYS A 476 30.56 7.34 11.80
C LYS A 476 30.19 7.41 10.33
N SER A 477 29.50 8.48 9.95
CA SER A 477 29.22 8.81 8.55
C SER A 477 29.61 10.24 8.24
N ALA A 478 29.62 10.60 6.96
CA ALA A 478 29.88 11.96 6.50
C ALA A 478 28.79 12.39 5.52
N TYR A 479 28.48 13.69 5.52
CA TYR A 479 27.53 14.30 4.58
C TYR A 479 28.26 15.19 3.57
N LEU A 480 28.05 14.94 2.27
CA LEU A 480 28.57 15.80 1.21
C LEU A 480 27.40 16.43 0.45
N ASN A 481 27.35 17.77 0.44
CA ASN A 481 26.39 18.55 -0.34
C ASN A 481 27.14 19.64 -1.14
N PRO A 482 27.82 19.24 -2.23
CA PRO A 482 28.47 20.15 -3.17
C PRO A 482 27.47 21.07 -3.89
N VAL A 483 28.00 22.13 -4.53
CA VAL A 483 27.20 23.13 -5.24
C VAL A 483 26.44 22.49 -6.41
N ARG A 484 27.17 21.78 -7.29
CA ARG A 484 26.57 20.93 -8.32
C ARG A 484 26.08 19.65 -7.67
N GLN A 485 24.82 19.30 -7.89
CA GLN A 485 24.24 18.09 -7.30
C GLN A 485 24.79 16.85 -8.01
N GLN A 486 25.29 15.87 -7.24
CA GLN A 486 25.92 14.66 -7.78
C GLN A 486 24.93 13.67 -8.33
N PHE A 487 23.75 13.63 -7.73
CA PHE A 487 22.69 12.70 -8.07
C PHE A 487 21.39 13.48 -8.27
N LEU A 488 20.65 13.11 -9.30
CA LEU A 488 19.35 13.70 -9.58
C LEU A 488 18.36 12.58 -9.86
N GLY A 489 17.16 12.68 -9.29
CA GLY A 489 16.09 11.73 -9.53
C GLY A 489 14.75 12.36 -9.81
N THR A 490 13.70 11.56 -9.74
CA THR A 490 12.31 12.00 -9.95
C THR A 490 11.48 11.81 -8.70
N CYS A 491 10.84 12.87 -8.20
CA CYS A 491 9.92 12.77 -7.07
C CYS A 491 8.51 12.41 -7.54
N THR A 492 7.68 11.94 -6.60
CA THR A 492 6.25 11.73 -6.83
C THR A 492 5.55 13.05 -7.18
N THR A 493 4.56 12.98 -8.07
CA THR A 493 3.86 14.17 -8.61
C THR A 493 2.42 14.29 -8.12
N ASN A 494 1.91 13.30 -7.39
CA ASN A 494 0.56 13.29 -6.84
C ASN A 494 0.56 13.14 -5.31
N LEU A 495 -0.46 13.72 -4.67
CA LEU A 495 -0.58 13.71 -3.21
C LEU A 495 -0.78 12.30 -2.65
N GLY A 496 -1.48 11.42 -3.37
CA GLY A 496 -1.74 10.04 -2.92
C GLY A 496 -0.44 9.27 -2.67
N GLU A 497 0.48 9.29 -3.63
CA GLU A 497 1.81 8.68 -3.51
C GLU A 497 2.66 9.32 -2.41
N VAL A 498 2.61 10.66 -2.27
CA VAL A 498 3.31 11.37 -1.17
C VAL A 498 2.80 10.86 0.18
N LEU A 499 1.49 10.68 0.34
CA LEU A 499 0.90 10.19 1.58
C LEU A 499 1.23 8.71 1.82
N ILE A 500 1.21 7.86 0.79
CA ILE A 500 1.60 6.45 0.88
C ILE A 500 3.07 6.33 1.31
N HIS A 501 3.96 7.10 0.70
CA HIS A 501 5.37 7.13 1.05
C HIS A 501 5.56 7.59 2.52
N GLY A 502 4.82 8.63 2.91
CA GLY A 502 4.79 9.12 4.29
C GLY A 502 4.31 8.08 5.31
N SER A 503 3.25 7.34 4.99
CA SER A 503 2.69 6.28 5.85
C SER A 503 3.67 5.14 6.03
N ARG A 504 4.34 4.70 4.94
CA ARG A 504 5.38 3.66 5.00
C ARG A 504 6.55 4.08 5.90
N ALA A 505 7.05 5.30 5.72
CA ALA A 505 8.12 5.83 6.56
C ALA A 505 7.70 5.94 8.03
N ALA A 506 6.48 6.42 8.30
CA ALA A 506 5.92 6.52 9.63
C ALA A 506 5.76 5.16 10.32
N SER A 507 5.28 4.14 9.61
CA SER A 507 5.16 2.77 10.13
C SER A 507 6.53 2.20 10.51
N GLY A 508 7.51 2.27 9.60
CA GLY A 508 8.86 1.75 9.86
C GLY A 508 9.59 2.45 11.02
N LEU A 509 9.47 3.77 11.13
CA LEU A 509 10.07 4.55 12.23
C LEU A 509 9.37 4.28 13.57
N THR A 510 8.04 4.23 13.57
CA THR A 510 7.25 3.93 14.76
C THR A 510 7.53 2.52 15.27
N GLN A 511 7.69 1.54 14.39
CA GLN A 511 8.05 0.17 14.75
C GLN A 511 9.41 0.10 15.48
N VAL A 512 10.37 0.95 15.10
CA VAL A 512 11.65 1.09 15.82
C VAL A 512 11.44 1.80 17.17
N ALA A 513 10.60 2.83 17.23
CA ALA A 513 10.31 3.58 18.45
C ALA A 513 9.69 2.71 19.55
N ILE A 514 8.72 1.86 19.20
CA ILE A 514 7.98 1.00 20.15
C ILE A 514 8.67 -0.36 20.38
N SER A 515 9.76 -0.65 19.66
CA SER A 515 10.49 -1.91 19.80
C SER A 515 11.10 -2.06 21.19
N PRO A 516 10.79 -3.12 21.96
CA PRO A 516 11.39 -3.32 23.28
C PRO A 516 12.91 -3.56 23.21
N LYS A 517 13.42 -4.00 22.06
CA LYS A 517 14.83 -4.33 21.86
C LYS A 517 15.64 -3.16 21.29
N PHE A 518 15.03 -2.38 20.40
CA PHE A 518 15.74 -1.39 19.59
C PHE A 518 15.27 0.05 19.80
N CYS A 519 14.34 0.31 20.73
CA CYS A 519 13.87 1.65 21.07
C CYS A 519 15.06 2.60 21.30
N PRO A 520 15.19 3.68 20.50
CA PRO A 520 16.31 4.61 20.64
C PRO A 520 16.39 5.30 22.00
N LEU A 521 15.28 5.42 22.76
CA LEU A 521 15.29 5.98 24.12
C LEU A 521 16.14 5.16 25.09
N ILE A 522 16.20 3.84 24.91
CA ILE A 522 16.88 2.91 25.83
C ILE A 522 18.17 2.40 25.20
N TYR A 523 18.12 2.03 23.92
CA TYR A 523 19.23 1.36 23.24
C TYR A 523 20.38 2.31 22.87
N ALA A 524 20.06 3.57 22.50
CA ALA A 524 21.04 4.52 21.98
C ALA A 524 21.92 5.20 23.05
N PRO A 525 21.41 5.71 24.19
CA PRO A 525 22.21 6.46 25.17
C PRO A 525 23.49 5.78 25.65
N PRO A 526 23.54 4.45 25.92
CA PRO A 526 24.79 3.81 26.33
C PRO A 526 25.80 3.60 25.18
N ARG A 527 25.41 3.83 23.91
CA ARG A 527 26.20 3.48 22.72
C ARG A 527 26.66 4.69 21.88
N MET A 528 26.06 5.85 22.11
CA MET A 528 26.41 7.08 21.39
C MET A 528 26.27 8.32 22.28
N SER A 529 26.79 9.45 21.81
CA SER A 529 26.68 10.72 22.55
C SER A 529 25.23 11.16 22.68
N PHE A 530 24.89 11.81 23.79
CA PHE A 530 23.56 12.33 24.09
C PHE A 530 22.89 13.05 22.89
N LEU A 531 23.60 13.98 22.23
CA LEU A 531 23.06 14.71 21.07
C LEU A 531 22.77 13.80 19.87
N GLN A 532 23.58 12.77 19.62
CA GLN A 532 23.32 11.79 18.57
C GLN A 532 22.16 10.85 18.95
N SER A 533 22.02 10.51 20.23
CA SER A 533 20.85 9.77 20.70
C SER A 533 19.59 10.58 20.47
N MET A 534 19.61 11.89 20.78
CA MET A 534 18.47 12.78 20.54
C MET A 534 18.03 12.80 19.07
N THR A 535 18.94 12.76 18.09
CA THR A 535 18.55 12.74 16.67
C THR A 535 17.82 11.45 16.30
N TYR A 536 18.28 10.29 16.77
CA TYR A 536 17.59 9.03 16.49
C TYR A 536 16.28 8.87 17.28
N ILE A 537 16.23 9.40 18.51
CA ILE A 537 14.99 9.46 19.29
C ILE A 537 13.98 10.34 18.56
N ASP A 538 14.39 11.52 18.10
CA ASP A 538 13.55 12.40 17.30
C ASP A 538 13.03 11.67 16.06
N MET A 539 13.92 11.13 15.20
CA MET A 539 13.51 10.43 13.98
C MET A 539 12.51 9.29 14.23
N ALA A 540 12.76 8.45 15.23
CA ALA A 540 11.90 7.30 15.49
C ALA A 540 10.53 7.72 16.05
N PHE A 541 10.50 8.69 16.98
CA PHE A 541 9.27 9.13 17.63
C PHE A 541 8.54 10.25 16.89
N TRP A 542 9.15 10.85 15.87
CA TRP A 542 8.62 11.99 15.12
C TRP A 542 7.19 11.77 14.60
N PRO A 543 6.85 10.65 13.95
CA PRO A 543 5.47 10.40 13.49
C PRO A 543 4.46 10.41 14.64
N LEU A 544 4.78 9.74 15.75
CA LEU A 544 3.93 9.66 16.93
C LEU A 544 3.75 11.01 17.62
N LEU A 545 4.85 11.72 17.88
CA LEU A 545 4.83 12.98 18.62
C LEU A 545 4.03 14.03 17.86
N TYR A 546 4.18 14.12 16.54
CA TYR A 546 3.44 15.08 15.74
C TYR A 546 1.98 14.71 15.59
N SER A 547 1.69 13.45 15.27
CA SER A 547 0.31 13.01 15.07
C SER A 547 -0.54 13.22 16.33
N LEU A 548 -0.08 12.72 17.48
CA LEU A 548 -0.83 12.84 18.74
C LEU A 548 -0.99 14.30 19.20
N SER A 549 0.05 15.13 19.01
CA SER A 549 -0.02 16.55 19.37
C SER A 549 -1.05 17.29 18.51
N LEU A 550 -1.00 17.09 17.18
CA LEU A 550 -1.88 17.79 16.24
C LEU A 550 -3.33 17.35 16.35
N TRP A 551 -3.61 16.06 16.56
CA TRP A 551 -4.96 15.59 16.86
C TRP A 551 -5.52 16.23 18.14
N GLY A 552 -4.70 16.39 19.18
CA GLY A 552 -5.12 17.11 20.39
C GLY A 552 -5.43 18.59 20.13
N PHE A 553 -4.60 19.31 19.37
CA PHE A 553 -4.87 20.70 18.98
C PHE A 553 -6.04 20.86 18.00
N ALA A 554 -6.35 19.83 17.21
CA ALA A 554 -7.42 19.85 16.22
C ALA A 554 -8.81 19.50 16.79
N LEU A 555 -8.88 18.83 17.95
CA LEU A 555 -10.13 18.40 18.56
C LEU A 555 -10.44 19.14 19.87
N ILE A 556 -9.47 19.26 20.77
CA ILE A 556 -9.72 19.71 22.16
C ILE A 556 -10.15 21.19 22.21
N PRO A 557 -9.46 22.13 21.54
CA PRO A 557 -9.89 23.53 21.52
C PRO A 557 -11.30 23.73 20.93
N GLN A 558 -11.66 22.97 19.91
CA GLN A 558 -12.93 23.07 19.20
C GLN A 558 -14.08 22.59 20.08
N LEU A 559 -13.92 21.45 20.74
CA LEU A 559 -14.87 20.93 21.71
C LEU A 559 -15.02 21.88 22.92
N CYS A 560 -13.93 22.47 23.40
CA CYS A 560 -13.97 23.42 24.50
C CYS A 560 -14.63 24.75 24.09
N LEU A 561 -14.39 25.21 22.85
CA LEU A 561 -15.04 26.40 22.30
C LEU A 561 -16.56 26.25 22.28
N LEU A 562 -17.09 25.10 21.85
CA LEU A 562 -18.53 24.81 21.84
C LEU A 562 -19.14 24.80 23.25
N ASN A 563 -18.36 24.44 24.26
CA ASN A 563 -18.78 24.37 25.66
C ASN A 563 -18.41 25.63 26.47
N ALA A 564 -17.93 26.69 25.82
CA ALA A 564 -17.45 27.92 26.45
C ALA A 564 -16.40 27.70 27.56
N ILE A 565 -15.55 26.68 27.39
CA ILE A 565 -14.47 26.32 28.33
C ILE A 565 -13.18 27.07 27.94
N PRO A 566 -12.64 27.96 28.78
CA PRO A 566 -11.40 28.66 28.48
C PRO A 566 -10.18 27.77 28.72
N LEU A 567 -9.44 27.44 27.65
CA LEU A 567 -8.21 26.63 27.73
C LEU A 567 -6.91 27.46 27.78
N TYR A 568 -6.98 28.74 27.43
CA TYR A 568 -5.83 29.63 27.31
C TYR A 568 -6.02 30.85 28.22
N PRO A 569 -4.92 31.47 28.70
CA PRO A 569 -5.00 32.66 29.52
C PRO A 569 -5.64 33.82 28.74
N GLU A 570 -6.35 34.70 29.46
CA GLU A 570 -6.85 35.95 28.89
C GLU A 570 -5.70 36.85 28.43
N VAL A 571 -5.96 37.75 27.48
CA VAL A 571 -4.95 38.70 26.98
C VAL A 571 -4.44 39.65 28.10
N SER A 572 -5.25 39.86 29.13
CA SER A 572 -4.93 40.61 30.35
C SER A 572 -3.96 39.88 31.29
N ASP A 573 -3.85 38.56 31.17
CA ASP A 573 -3.02 37.73 32.03
C ASP A 573 -1.53 37.79 31.60
N PRO A 574 -0.58 38.02 32.54
CA PRO A 574 0.85 37.99 32.24
C PRO A 574 1.34 36.75 31.49
N TYR A 575 0.73 35.58 31.73
CA TYR A 575 1.08 34.32 31.07
C TYR A 575 0.77 34.32 29.56
N PHE A 576 -0.19 35.13 29.08
CA PHE A 576 -0.48 35.24 27.65
C PHE A 576 0.76 35.62 26.83
N SER A 577 1.62 36.48 27.39
CA SER A 577 2.86 36.90 26.73
C SER A 577 3.81 35.73 26.44
N ILE A 578 3.79 34.68 27.27
CA ILE A 578 4.61 33.47 27.08
C ILE A 578 4.09 32.65 25.89
N PHE A 579 2.78 32.42 25.81
CA PHE A 579 2.15 31.72 24.69
C PHE A 579 2.40 32.45 23.37
N LEU A 580 2.23 33.78 23.37
CA LEU A 580 2.50 34.62 22.21
C LEU A 580 3.97 34.54 21.78
N PHE A 581 4.90 34.59 22.73
CA PHE A 581 6.33 34.47 22.45
C PHE A 581 6.68 33.11 21.83
N ILE A 582 6.18 31.99 22.39
CA ILE A 582 6.45 30.64 21.85
C ILE A 582 5.94 30.53 20.42
N PHE A 583 4.73 31.01 20.15
CA PHE A 583 4.13 31.00 18.82
C PHE A 583 4.97 31.79 17.81
N ILE A 584 5.26 33.06 18.12
CA ILE A 584 6.03 33.95 17.23
C ILE A 584 7.46 33.42 17.05
N SER A 585 8.13 32.99 18.12
CA SER A 585 9.50 32.46 18.08
C SER A 585 9.59 31.23 17.18
N SER A 586 8.63 30.31 17.28
CA SER A 586 8.60 29.09 16.45
C SER A 586 8.39 29.40 14.97
N LEU A 587 7.50 30.34 14.66
CA LEU A 587 7.23 30.79 13.29
C LEU A 587 8.43 31.53 12.70
N ALA A 588 8.99 32.47 13.44
CA ALA A 588 10.16 33.25 13.04
C ALA A 588 11.38 32.36 12.79
N LYS A 589 11.62 31.35 13.64
CA LYS A 589 12.75 30.42 13.47
C LYS A 589 12.63 29.59 12.20
N ASN A 590 11.43 29.07 11.93
CA ASN A 590 11.18 28.28 10.73
C ASN A 590 11.26 29.13 9.45
N LEU A 591 10.73 30.37 9.48
CA LEU A 591 10.89 31.31 8.37
C LEU A 591 12.38 31.66 8.13
N TYR A 592 13.14 31.96 9.18
CA TYR A 592 14.59 32.19 9.09
C TYR A 592 15.33 31.02 8.42
N GLU A 593 14.97 29.79 8.80
CA GLU A 593 15.54 28.57 8.24
C GLU A 593 15.25 28.37 6.75
N ILE A 594 14.10 28.84 6.27
CA ILE A 594 13.74 28.78 4.85
C ILE A 594 14.52 29.83 4.07
N LEU A 595 14.55 31.07 4.57
CA LEU A 595 15.24 32.18 3.92
C LEU A 595 16.75 31.93 3.78
N ILE A 596 17.41 31.40 4.82
CA ILE A 596 18.86 31.13 4.76
C ILE A 596 19.22 30.00 3.78
N THR A 597 18.27 29.10 3.49
CA THR A 597 18.44 28.05 2.48
C THR A 597 18.00 28.47 1.08
N GLY A 598 17.61 29.74 0.88
CA GLY A 598 17.19 30.28 -0.41
C GLY A 598 15.72 30.07 -0.78
N GLY A 599 14.87 29.65 0.17
CA GLY A 599 13.44 29.46 -0.07
C GLY A 599 12.63 30.77 0.04
N GLU A 600 11.46 30.79 -0.59
CA GLU A 600 10.55 31.94 -0.58
C GLU A 600 9.53 31.85 0.59
N ILE A 601 8.82 32.95 0.87
CA ILE A 601 7.70 32.96 1.84
C ILE A 601 6.62 31.93 1.45
N ARG A 602 6.42 31.68 0.15
CA ARG A 602 5.48 30.66 -0.31
C ARG A 602 5.92 29.26 0.08
N THR A 603 7.21 28.95 0.03
CA THR A 603 7.79 27.69 0.53
C THR A 603 7.47 27.51 2.01
N TRP A 604 7.55 28.58 2.80
CA TRP A 604 7.18 28.55 4.21
C TRP A 604 5.73 28.18 4.47
N ILE A 605 4.80 28.73 3.70
CA ILE A 605 3.38 28.38 3.79
C ILE A 605 3.16 26.92 3.38
N ASN A 606 3.82 26.46 2.31
CA ASN A 606 3.66 25.11 1.79
C ASN A 606 4.22 24.04 2.75
N GLU A 607 5.45 24.22 3.26
CA GLU A 607 6.06 23.31 4.24
C GLU A 607 5.17 23.17 5.49
N ARG A 608 4.62 24.27 5.99
CA ARG A 608 3.71 24.24 7.15
C ARG A 608 2.41 23.50 6.83
N ARG A 609 1.81 23.77 5.67
CA ARG A 609 0.56 23.15 5.24
C ARG A 609 0.72 21.64 5.09
N ILE A 610 1.73 21.19 4.35
CA ILE A 610 1.92 19.77 4.08
C ILE A 610 2.35 19.01 5.33
N TRP A 611 3.15 19.63 6.20
CA TRP A 611 3.49 19.08 7.51
C TRP A 611 2.24 18.79 8.36
N MET A 612 1.27 19.71 8.41
CA MET A 612 0.00 19.49 9.12
C MET A 612 -0.81 18.36 8.48
N ILE A 613 -0.92 18.35 7.14
CA ILE A 613 -1.64 17.30 6.40
C ILE A 613 -1.04 15.93 6.71
N GLN A 614 0.26 15.75 6.51
CA GLN A 614 0.95 14.48 6.74
C GLN A 614 0.85 14.00 8.19
N SER A 615 0.89 14.93 9.16
CA SER A 615 0.82 14.58 10.58
C SER A 615 -0.54 14.04 11.01
N VAL A 616 -1.62 14.60 10.47
CA VAL A 616 -3.00 14.18 10.79
C VAL A 616 -3.39 12.92 9.99
N THR A 617 -2.83 12.73 8.79
CA THR A 617 -3.12 11.58 7.93
C THR A 617 -2.04 10.50 8.00
N SER A 618 -0.98 10.60 7.19
CA SER A 618 0.04 9.57 7.00
C SER A 618 0.78 9.15 8.27
N PHE A 619 1.11 10.11 9.15
CA PHE A 619 1.81 9.78 10.39
C PHE A 619 0.86 9.11 11.38
N ALA A 620 -0.42 9.48 11.38
CA ALA A 620 -1.44 8.83 12.20
C ALA A 620 -1.67 7.40 11.74
N SER A 621 -1.93 7.19 10.45
CA SER A 621 -2.19 5.86 9.89
C SER A 621 -0.97 4.95 9.96
N GLY A 622 0.22 5.44 9.60
CA GLY A 622 1.46 4.66 9.69
C GLY A 622 1.82 4.31 11.14
N SER A 623 1.62 5.22 12.09
CA SER A 623 1.85 4.91 13.52
C SER A 623 0.86 3.86 14.04
N LEU A 624 -0.41 3.98 13.65
CA LEU A 624 -1.46 3.03 14.00
C LEU A 624 -1.14 1.65 13.43
N ASP A 625 -0.77 1.56 12.16
CA ASP A 625 -0.29 0.32 11.52
C ASP A 625 0.86 -0.33 12.29
N ALA A 626 1.86 0.44 12.73
CA ALA A 626 2.96 -0.09 13.54
C ALA A 626 2.51 -0.66 14.90
N PHE A 627 1.60 0.01 15.61
CA PHE A 627 1.04 -0.50 16.87
C PHE A 627 0.22 -1.76 16.67
N LEU A 628 -0.59 -1.78 15.61
CA LEU A 628 -1.43 -2.91 15.25
C LEU A 628 -0.57 -4.13 14.88
N ASN A 629 0.45 -3.94 14.04
CA ASN A 629 1.47 -4.95 13.75
C ASN A 629 2.14 -5.49 15.02
N MET A 630 2.45 -4.63 16.00
CA MET A 630 3.02 -5.05 17.29
C MET A 630 2.06 -5.90 18.12
N LEU A 631 0.74 -5.62 18.05
CA LEU A 631 -0.31 -6.40 18.71
C LEU A 631 -0.71 -7.66 17.92
N GLY A 632 -0.12 -7.91 16.75
CA GLY A 632 -0.48 -9.03 15.87
C GLY A 632 -1.84 -8.85 15.18
N LEU A 633 -2.37 -7.62 15.15
CA LEU A 633 -3.60 -7.24 14.47
C LEU A 633 -3.18 -6.47 13.22
N VAL A 634 -3.28 -6.99 12.02
CA VAL A 634 -2.85 -6.24 10.83
C VAL A 634 -4.04 -5.74 10.04
N PHE A 635 -3.98 -4.49 9.62
CA PHE A 635 -4.87 -3.95 8.62
C PHE A 635 -4.16 -4.00 7.25
N PRO A 636 -4.80 -4.57 6.22
CA PRO A 636 -4.22 -4.60 4.89
C PRO A 636 -4.45 -3.27 4.18
N GLU A 637 -3.40 -2.47 4.03
CA GLU A 637 -3.40 -1.29 3.14
C GLU A 637 -2.67 -1.54 1.80
N ARG A 638 -2.50 -2.81 1.40
CA ARG A 638 -1.94 -3.15 0.09
C ARG A 638 -3.05 -3.55 -0.89
N LEU A 639 -3.39 -2.62 -1.79
CA LEU A 639 -4.03 -2.96 -3.06
C LEU A 639 -3.10 -3.93 -3.83
N PRO A 640 -3.56 -5.15 -4.18
CA PRO A 640 -2.79 -6.08 -5.00
C PRO A 640 -2.44 -5.46 -6.35
N SER A 641 -1.25 -5.77 -6.89
CA SER A 641 -0.89 -5.49 -8.28
C SER A 641 -1.81 -6.26 -9.23
N ASP A 642 -2.30 -5.58 -10.28
CA ASP A 642 -3.48 -5.94 -11.08
C ASP A 642 -3.39 -7.24 -11.89
N GLU A 643 -2.21 -7.84 -12.08
CA GLU A 643 -2.00 -9.06 -12.90
C GLU A 643 -2.50 -10.39 -12.30
N LYS A 644 -2.99 -10.42 -11.04
CA LYS A 644 -3.44 -11.67 -10.38
C LYS A 644 -4.76 -11.50 -9.61
N LEU A 645 -5.69 -10.74 -10.17
CA LEU A 645 -7.03 -10.62 -9.61
C LEU A 645 -7.86 -11.90 -9.90
N PRO A 646 -8.49 -12.51 -8.88
CA PRO A 646 -9.27 -13.74 -9.01
C PRO A 646 -10.60 -13.45 -9.68
N ALA A 647 -11.20 -14.43 -10.36
CA ALA A 647 -12.53 -14.26 -10.91
C ALA A 647 -13.58 -14.03 -9.80
N ILE A 648 -14.60 -13.24 -10.10
CA ILE A 648 -15.73 -12.92 -9.21
C ILE A 648 -17.01 -13.25 -9.96
N ASP A 649 -17.92 -14.00 -9.34
CA ASP A 649 -19.30 -14.11 -9.83
C ASP A 649 -20.17 -13.02 -9.22
N VAL A 650 -21.07 -12.43 -10.00
CA VAL A 650 -22.07 -11.49 -9.48
C VAL A 650 -23.44 -12.15 -9.53
N PHE A 651 -24.06 -12.30 -8.36
CA PHE A 651 -25.40 -12.88 -8.22
C PHE A 651 -26.43 -11.77 -8.04
N ILE A 652 -27.41 -11.75 -8.93
CA ILE A 652 -28.57 -10.86 -8.89
C ILE A 652 -29.81 -11.76 -8.91
N CYS A 653 -30.63 -11.68 -7.87
CA CYS A 653 -31.89 -12.43 -7.79
C CYS A 653 -33.07 -11.48 -8.02
N THR A 654 -34.00 -11.89 -8.87
CA THR A 654 -35.27 -11.17 -9.14
C THR A 654 -36.44 -12.05 -8.77
N THR A 655 -37.55 -11.46 -8.33
CA THR A 655 -38.73 -12.25 -7.92
C THR A 655 -39.83 -12.23 -8.98
N ASP A 656 -40.38 -11.05 -9.27
CA ASP A 656 -41.52 -10.88 -10.18
C ASP A 656 -41.39 -9.56 -10.95
N PRO A 657 -41.33 -9.58 -12.30
CA PRO A 657 -41.25 -8.36 -13.13
C PRO A 657 -42.50 -7.46 -13.04
N ASN A 658 -43.57 -7.91 -12.39
CA ASN A 658 -44.74 -7.08 -12.10
C ASN A 658 -44.56 -6.26 -10.81
N LYS A 659 -43.72 -6.72 -9.88
CA LYS A 659 -43.41 -6.03 -8.61
C LYS A 659 -42.16 -5.17 -8.73
N GLU A 660 -41.17 -5.66 -9.45
CA GLU A 660 -39.88 -5.00 -9.68
C GLU A 660 -39.85 -4.43 -11.11
N PRO A 661 -39.58 -3.13 -11.32
CA PRO A 661 -39.48 -2.59 -12.66
C PRO A 661 -38.26 -3.21 -13.37
N THR A 662 -38.49 -3.83 -14.53
CA THR A 662 -37.44 -4.49 -15.35
C THR A 662 -36.24 -3.60 -15.61
N ILE A 663 -36.46 -2.29 -15.76
CA ILE A 663 -35.37 -1.32 -15.95
C ILE A 663 -34.44 -1.22 -14.73
N GLY A 664 -34.94 -1.40 -13.51
CA GLY A 664 -34.13 -1.44 -12.28
C GLY A 664 -33.16 -2.62 -12.30
N VAL A 665 -33.67 -3.82 -12.61
CA VAL A 665 -32.87 -5.04 -12.78
C VAL A 665 -31.78 -4.83 -13.83
N MET A 666 -32.13 -4.25 -14.98
CA MET A 666 -31.19 -4.01 -16.08
C MET A 666 -30.13 -2.97 -15.69
N ASN A 667 -30.48 -1.93 -14.94
CA ASN A 667 -29.52 -0.95 -14.46
C ASN A 667 -28.52 -1.56 -13.46
N THR A 668 -29.00 -2.42 -12.56
CA THR A 668 -28.16 -3.18 -11.65
C THR A 668 -27.20 -4.08 -12.43
N LEU A 669 -27.72 -4.83 -13.40
CA LEU A 669 -26.92 -5.70 -14.27
C LEU A 669 -25.85 -4.91 -15.04
N LEU A 670 -26.23 -3.82 -15.72
CA LEU A 670 -25.29 -2.97 -16.47
C LEU A 670 -24.22 -2.36 -15.56
N SER A 671 -24.58 -1.96 -14.33
CA SER A 671 -23.62 -1.42 -13.37
C SER A 671 -22.60 -2.47 -12.90
N ALA A 672 -23.04 -3.73 -12.74
CA ALA A 672 -22.19 -4.85 -12.35
C ALA A 672 -21.26 -5.29 -13.50
N MET A 673 -21.76 -5.29 -14.74
CA MET A 673 -20.93 -5.57 -15.93
C MET A 673 -19.86 -4.49 -16.19
N ALA A 674 -20.04 -3.29 -15.63
CA ALA A 674 -19.13 -2.15 -15.77
C ALA A 674 -18.25 -1.90 -14.53
N LEU A 675 -18.08 -2.91 -13.67
CA LEU A 675 -17.09 -2.88 -12.59
C LEU A 675 -15.66 -2.76 -13.16
N ASP A 676 -14.77 -2.08 -12.43
CA ASP A 676 -13.36 -1.92 -12.80
C ASP A 676 -12.59 -3.21 -12.45
N TYR A 677 -12.86 -4.29 -13.21
CA TYR A 677 -12.36 -5.63 -12.89
C TYR A 677 -12.45 -6.65 -14.06
N PRO A 678 -11.34 -7.23 -14.57
CA PRO A 678 -9.95 -6.78 -14.55
C PRO A 678 -9.67 -5.67 -15.61
N PRO A 679 -8.69 -4.78 -15.37
CA PRO A 679 -8.52 -3.53 -16.14
C PRO A 679 -8.17 -3.72 -17.63
N ASP A 680 -7.63 -4.88 -18.00
CA ASP A 680 -7.12 -5.14 -19.35
C ASP A 680 -8.20 -5.57 -20.35
N LYS A 681 -9.43 -5.84 -19.88
CA LYS A 681 -10.53 -6.36 -20.72
C LYS A 681 -11.65 -5.35 -20.96
N LEU A 682 -11.74 -4.29 -20.16
CA LEU A 682 -12.75 -3.25 -20.30
C LEU A 682 -12.07 -1.89 -20.36
N HIS A 683 -11.70 -1.44 -21.56
CA HIS A 683 -11.14 -0.10 -21.75
C HIS A 683 -12.19 0.97 -21.48
N VAL A 684 -12.11 1.58 -20.30
CA VAL A 684 -12.96 2.71 -19.93
C VAL A 684 -12.41 3.97 -20.61
N ARG A 685 -13.06 4.41 -21.70
CA ARG A 685 -12.70 5.62 -22.46
C ARG A 685 -12.80 6.91 -21.65
N TYR A 686 -13.74 6.96 -20.70
CA TYR A 686 -13.97 8.11 -19.80
C TYR A 686 -14.22 7.63 -18.37
N ASP A 687 -13.57 8.26 -17.39
CA ASP A 687 -13.68 7.94 -15.96
C ASP A 687 -15.04 8.38 -15.37
N ILE A 688 -16.12 7.77 -15.86
CA ILE A 688 -17.48 7.99 -15.37
C ILE A 688 -17.63 7.29 -14.04
N LYS A 689 -17.85 8.09 -13.00
CA LYS A 689 -17.88 7.63 -11.63
C LYS A 689 -19.06 6.71 -11.32
N THR A 690 -20.29 7.02 -11.75
CA THR A 690 -21.48 6.19 -11.48
C THR A 690 -21.78 5.32 -12.70
N ARG A 691 -21.80 3.99 -12.54
CA ARG A 691 -21.98 3.04 -13.65
C ARG A 691 -23.44 2.69 -13.98
N CYS A 692 -24.38 3.08 -13.13
CA CYS A 692 -25.81 2.97 -13.41
C CYS A 692 -26.25 4.07 -14.39
N PRO A 693 -26.73 3.72 -15.60
CA PRO A 693 -27.11 4.71 -16.60
C PRO A 693 -28.22 5.66 -16.16
N GLU A 694 -29.29 5.16 -15.51
CA GLU A 694 -30.40 5.99 -15.02
C GLU A 694 -29.91 7.02 -13.98
N ALA A 695 -29.09 6.58 -13.02
CA ALA A 695 -28.52 7.45 -11.99
C ALA A 695 -27.50 8.45 -12.57
N TYR A 696 -26.83 8.09 -13.66
CA TYR A 696 -25.87 8.97 -14.33
C TYR A 696 -26.57 10.04 -15.16
N PHE A 697 -27.56 9.66 -15.99
CA PHE A 697 -28.24 10.59 -16.90
C PHE A 697 -29.30 11.48 -16.24
N SER A 698 -29.74 11.14 -15.02
CA SER A 698 -30.64 11.96 -14.21
C SER A 698 -29.94 13.13 -13.50
N ARG A 699 -28.61 13.14 -13.43
CA ARG A 699 -27.82 14.22 -12.80
C ARG A 699 -27.44 15.30 -13.83
N ASN A 700 -27.84 16.54 -13.57
CA ASN A 700 -27.32 17.70 -14.30
C ASN A 700 -25.92 18.03 -13.77
N VAL A 701 -24.87 17.76 -14.55
CA VAL A 701 -23.50 18.14 -14.20
C VAL A 701 -23.04 19.22 -15.17
N ASP A 702 -22.99 20.46 -14.68
CA ASP A 702 -22.48 21.63 -15.38
C ASP A 702 -20.95 21.67 -15.24
N SER A 703 -20.19 21.15 -16.23
CA SER A 703 -18.78 21.50 -16.57
C SER A 703 -17.95 20.34 -17.13
N GLU A 704 -18.31 19.80 -18.29
CA GLU A 704 -17.50 18.76 -18.98
C GLU A 704 -17.03 19.22 -20.38
N PRO A 705 -15.90 18.68 -20.90
CA PRO A 705 -15.36 19.06 -22.22
C PRO A 705 -16.35 18.84 -23.37
N SER A 706 -16.30 19.67 -24.41
CA SER A 706 -17.28 19.67 -25.51
C SER A 706 -17.39 18.34 -26.28
N GLU A 707 -16.27 17.63 -26.46
CA GLU A 707 -16.22 16.33 -27.16
C GLU A 707 -16.93 15.22 -26.38
N PHE A 708 -16.79 15.23 -25.04
CA PHE A 708 -17.48 14.29 -24.15
C PHE A 708 -19.00 14.50 -24.14
N MET A 709 -19.45 15.76 -24.25
CA MET A 709 -20.87 16.10 -24.22
C MET A 709 -21.65 15.55 -25.44
N GLU A 710 -21.02 15.51 -26.63
CA GLU A 710 -21.65 14.95 -27.82
C GLU A 710 -21.82 13.42 -27.71
N GLU A 711 -20.79 12.71 -27.23
CA GLU A 711 -20.83 11.25 -27.02
C GLU A 711 -21.81 10.88 -25.89
N LYS A 712 -21.81 11.64 -24.79
CA LYS A 712 -22.77 11.51 -23.68
C LYS A 712 -24.22 11.63 -24.17
N GLN A 713 -24.51 12.60 -25.05
CA GLN A 713 -25.85 12.78 -25.61
C GLN A 713 -26.26 11.61 -26.53
N LYS A 714 -25.35 11.13 -27.40
CA LYS A 714 -25.60 9.95 -28.25
C LYS A 714 -25.89 8.69 -27.43
N ILE A 715 -25.12 8.45 -26.37
CA ILE A 715 -25.34 7.29 -25.48
C ILE A 715 -26.65 7.45 -24.70
N LYS A 716 -26.98 8.67 -24.25
CA LYS A 716 -28.27 8.97 -23.61
C LYS A 716 -29.45 8.62 -24.52
N GLU A 717 -29.40 8.99 -25.80
CA GLU A 717 -30.43 8.64 -26.79
C GLU A 717 -30.54 7.13 -27.01
N LYS A 718 -29.40 6.42 -27.12
CA LYS A 718 -29.38 4.94 -27.18
C LYS A 718 -30.04 4.31 -25.93
N TYR A 719 -29.78 4.87 -24.76
CA TYR A 719 -30.35 4.40 -23.49
C TYR A 719 -31.86 4.65 -23.39
N GLU A 720 -32.35 5.81 -23.81
CA GLU A 720 -33.80 6.07 -23.86
C GLU A 720 -34.52 5.16 -24.85
N LEU A 721 -33.92 4.90 -26.02
CA LEU A 721 -34.46 3.93 -26.98
C LEU A 721 -34.48 2.51 -26.40
N PHE A 722 -33.49 2.14 -25.59
CA PHE A 722 -33.47 0.87 -24.86
C PHE A 722 -34.60 0.79 -23.82
N LYS A 723 -34.85 1.87 -23.06
CA LYS A 723 -35.99 1.98 -22.15
C LYS A 723 -37.32 1.81 -22.87
N GLU A 724 -37.51 2.47 -24.01
CA GLU A 724 -38.73 2.33 -24.82
C GLU A 724 -38.94 0.90 -25.35
N ARG A 725 -37.86 0.18 -25.72
CA ARG A 725 -37.94 -1.23 -26.11
C ARG A 725 -38.40 -2.11 -24.96
N LEU A 726 -37.76 -1.97 -23.79
CA LEU A 726 -38.15 -2.72 -22.59
C LEU A 726 -39.61 -2.48 -22.19
N MET A 727 -40.08 -1.24 -22.29
CA MET A 727 -41.48 -0.90 -21.99
C MET A 727 -42.43 -1.55 -22.99
N ARG A 728 -42.11 -1.54 -24.29
CA ARG A 728 -42.89 -2.24 -25.32
C ARG A 728 -42.89 -3.75 -25.12
N ASP A 729 -41.76 -4.36 -24.80
CA ASP A 729 -41.67 -5.80 -24.56
C ASP A 729 -42.49 -6.22 -23.34
N ARG A 730 -42.51 -5.39 -22.29
CA ARG A 730 -43.37 -5.58 -21.11
C ARG A 730 -44.86 -5.45 -21.43
N GLU A 731 -45.24 -4.58 -22.35
CA GLU A 731 -46.63 -4.47 -22.82
C GLU A 731 -47.00 -5.68 -23.69
N ASN A 732 -46.13 -6.08 -24.60
CA ASN A 732 -46.31 -7.26 -25.46
C ASN A 732 -46.38 -8.57 -24.65
N SER A 733 -45.60 -8.71 -23.58
CA SER A 733 -45.65 -9.88 -22.69
C SER A 733 -46.96 -9.98 -21.91
N LYS A 734 -47.70 -8.88 -21.73
CA LYS A 734 -49.06 -8.89 -21.15
C LYS A 734 -50.13 -9.29 -22.18
N LEU A 735 -49.85 -9.16 -23.48
CA LEU A 735 -50.77 -9.49 -24.58
C LEU A 735 -50.56 -10.88 -25.20
N GLY A 736 -49.41 -11.54 -24.95
CA GLY A 736 -49.09 -12.86 -25.49
C GLY A 736 -49.70 -14.03 -24.71
N ASP A 737 -50.57 -14.80 -25.37
CA ASP A 737 -51.22 -16.00 -24.83
C ASP A 737 -50.28 -17.24 -24.83
N ARG A 738 -50.38 -18.05 -23.76
CA ARG A 738 -50.03 -19.47 -23.60
C ARG A 738 -48.60 -19.97 -23.89
N GLY A 739 -47.76 -19.93 -22.86
CA GLY A 739 -46.69 -20.93 -22.67
C GLY A 739 -47.21 -22.22 -22.02
N VAL A 740 -46.58 -23.35 -22.33
CA VAL A 740 -46.88 -24.72 -21.83
C VAL A 740 -46.65 -24.88 -20.32
N TYR A 741 -46.05 -23.88 -19.66
CA TYR A 741 -45.60 -23.93 -18.27
C TYR A 741 -46.26 -22.84 -17.40
N THR A 742 -46.41 -23.11 -16.10
CA THR A 742 -46.93 -22.12 -15.13
C THR A 742 -45.82 -21.66 -14.19
N ALA A 743 -45.99 -20.52 -13.52
CA ALA A 743 -45.01 -20.04 -12.52
C ALA A 743 -44.76 -21.03 -11.36
N ARG A 744 -45.69 -21.98 -11.14
CA ARG A 744 -45.56 -23.04 -10.12
C ARG A 744 -45.00 -24.35 -10.66
N ASP A 745 -45.06 -24.56 -11.97
CA ASP A 745 -44.66 -25.80 -12.65
C ASP A 745 -43.97 -25.47 -13.98
N HIS A 746 -42.64 -25.42 -13.94
CA HIS A 746 -41.78 -25.21 -15.11
C HIS A 746 -40.40 -25.86 -14.91
N PRO A 747 -39.76 -26.37 -15.98
CA PRO A 747 -38.42 -26.93 -15.91
C PRO A 747 -37.38 -25.85 -15.59
N SER A 748 -36.17 -26.28 -15.23
CA SER A 748 -35.02 -25.38 -15.16
C SER A 748 -34.65 -24.86 -16.55
N CYS A 749 -34.29 -23.58 -16.63
CA CYS A 749 -33.80 -22.94 -17.85
C CYS A 749 -32.48 -22.25 -17.55
N ILE A 750 -31.45 -22.55 -18.36
CA ILE A 750 -30.14 -21.92 -18.25
C ILE A 750 -29.75 -21.43 -19.63
N GLU A 751 -29.51 -20.12 -19.75
CA GLU A 751 -29.06 -19.49 -20.98
C GLU A 751 -27.73 -18.79 -20.73
N ILE A 752 -26.78 -18.99 -21.64
CA ILE A 752 -25.45 -18.38 -21.58
C ILE A 752 -25.37 -17.35 -22.71
N ILE A 753 -25.12 -16.09 -22.34
CA ILE A 753 -25.02 -14.95 -23.25
C ILE A 753 -23.57 -14.44 -23.19
N GLN A 754 -22.85 -14.56 -24.31
CA GLN A 754 -21.47 -14.13 -24.45
C GLN A 754 -21.30 -13.43 -25.80
N GLU A 755 -21.05 -12.12 -25.75
CA GLU A 755 -20.90 -11.27 -26.95
C GLU A 755 -19.54 -10.57 -26.99
N TYR A 756 -19.17 -10.07 -28.18
CA TYR A 756 -18.00 -9.24 -28.43
C TYR A 756 -18.48 -7.88 -28.98
N SER A 757 -17.96 -6.79 -28.45
CA SER A 757 -18.30 -5.44 -28.93
C SER A 757 -17.67 -5.19 -30.31
N THR A 758 -18.46 -4.63 -31.23
CA THR A 758 -18.04 -4.25 -32.58
C THR A 758 -17.82 -2.73 -32.76
N GLU A 759 -18.05 -1.92 -31.72
CA GLU A 759 -17.97 -0.44 -31.78
C GLU A 759 -16.59 0.14 -31.40
N GLY A 760 -15.51 -0.66 -31.48
CA GLY A 760 -14.11 -0.20 -31.32
C GLY A 760 -13.45 0.18 -32.66
N LEU A 761 -12.34 0.94 -32.61
CA LEU A 761 -11.42 1.06 -33.77
C LEU A 761 -11.07 -0.35 -34.28
N GLU A 762 -10.91 -0.54 -35.59
CA GLU A 762 -10.83 -1.84 -36.30
C GLU A 762 -9.77 -2.86 -35.79
N GLU A 763 -8.99 -2.56 -34.74
CA GLU A 763 -7.96 -3.43 -34.16
C GLU A 763 -8.30 -4.08 -32.79
N ASP A 764 -9.38 -3.71 -32.07
CA ASP A 764 -9.70 -4.27 -30.73
C ASP A 764 -11.14 -4.81 -30.59
N GLN A 765 -11.35 -6.12 -30.75
CA GLN A 765 -12.61 -6.79 -30.36
C GLN A 765 -12.68 -6.95 -28.83
N ILE A 766 -13.45 -6.11 -28.15
CA ILE A 766 -13.60 -6.17 -26.67
C ILE A 766 -14.58 -7.29 -26.29
N LYS A 767 -14.11 -8.26 -25.50
CA LYS A 767 -14.94 -9.36 -24.96
C LYS A 767 -15.74 -8.90 -23.73
N MET A 768 -17.07 -8.97 -23.81
CA MET A 768 -17.93 -8.62 -22.67
C MET A 768 -17.89 -9.70 -21.56
N PRO A 769 -18.19 -9.37 -20.30
CA PRO A 769 -18.37 -10.37 -19.24
C PRO A 769 -19.43 -11.42 -19.59
N LEU A 770 -19.22 -12.66 -19.16
CA LEU A 770 -20.15 -13.77 -19.37
C LEU A 770 -21.43 -13.54 -18.55
N LEU A 771 -22.58 -13.51 -19.23
CA LEU A 771 -23.88 -13.43 -18.57
C LEU A 771 -24.56 -14.80 -18.61
N VAL A 772 -24.98 -15.30 -17.46
CA VAL A 772 -25.71 -16.57 -17.33
C VAL A 772 -27.07 -16.29 -16.71
N TYR A 773 -28.14 -16.51 -17.48
CA TYR A 773 -29.50 -16.48 -16.99
C TYR A 773 -29.86 -17.86 -16.43
N VAL A 774 -30.33 -17.91 -15.18
CA VAL A 774 -30.71 -19.15 -14.50
C VAL A 774 -32.13 -19.01 -13.95
N SER A 775 -33.03 -19.84 -14.45
CA SER A 775 -34.33 -20.12 -13.86
C SER A 775 -34.30 -21.52 -13.26
N ARG A 776 -34.50 -21.62 -11.95
CA ARG A 776 -34.59 -22.92 -11.26
C ARG A 776 -35.83 -23.69 -11.71
N GLU A 777 -35.82 -25.02 -11.56
CA GLU A 777 -37.03 -25.82 -11.74
C GLU A 777 -38.01 -25.52 -10.60
N ASN A 778 -39.26 -25.22 -10.94
CA ASN A 778 -40.33 -25.15 -9.96
C ASN A 778 -41.32 -26.28 -10.23
N SER A 779 -41.68 -27.00 -9.17
CA SER A 779 -42.80 -27.95 -9.18
C SER A 779 -43.72 -27.68 -7.99
N SER A 780 -45.02 -27.83 -8.22
CA SER A 780 -46.09 -27.79 -7.20
C SER A 780 -45.97 -28.90 -6.15
N SER A 781 -45.19 -29.94 -6.42
CA SER A 781 -44.94 -31.06 -5.51
C SER A 781 -43.77 -30.84 -4.53
N HIS A 782 -42.96 -29.80 -4.71
CA HIS A 782 -41.75 -29.53 -3.92
C HIS A 782 -41.84 -28.17 -3.21
N VAL A 783 -41.26 -28.09 -2.01
CA VAL A 783 -41.21 -26.84 -1.22
C VAL A 783 -40.05 -25.99 -1.73
N HIS A 784 -40.35 -24.74 -2.08
CA HIS A 784 -39.36 -23.78 -2.55
C HIS A 784 -38.98 -22.80 -1.45
N HIS A 785 -37.69 -22.69 -1.19
CA HIS A 785 -37.13 -21.67 -0.30
C HIS A 785 -36.86 -20.41 -1.13
N PHE A 786 -37.36 -19.25 -0.68
CA PHE A 786 -37.43 -17.99 -1.44
C PHE A 786 -36.08 -17.55 -2.05
N LYS A 787 -35.36 -16.61 -1.41
CA LYS A 787 -34.11 -16.08 -1.92
C LYS A 787 -32.96 -17.04 -1.60
N ALA A 788 -32.89 -17.62 -0.40
CA ALA A 788 -31.89 -18.63 -0.04
C ALA A 788 -31.84 -19.81 -1.01
N GLY A 789 -33.01 -20.34 -1.42
CA GLY A 789 -33.07 -21.44 -2.40
C GLY A 789 -32.60 -21.02 -3.79
N ALA A 790 -32.93 -19.81 -4.23
CA ALA A 790 -32.45 -19.28 -5.51
C ALA A 790 -30.92 -19.07 -5.49
N VAL A 791 -30.38 -18.52 -4.40
CA VAL A 791 -28.95 -18.31 -4.21
C VAL A 791 -28.19 -19.64 -4.11
N ASN A 792 -28.75 -20.64 -3.44
CA ASN A 792 -28.14 -21.97 -3.40
C ASN A 792 -28.13 -22.66 -4.77
N VAL A 793 -29.18 -22.49 -5.59
CA VAL A 793 -29.16 -22.94 -6.99
C VAL A 793 -28.07 -22.23 -7.78
N LEU A 794 -27.97 -20.89 -7.67
CA LEU A 794 -26.91 -20.11 -8.32
C LEU A 794 -25.53 -20.59 -7.88
N LEU A 795 -25.33 -20.85 -6.59
CA LEU A 795 -24.07 -21.34 -6.02
C LEU A 795 -23.66 -22.69 -6.63
N ARG A 796 -24.60 -23.62 -6.81
CA ARG A 796 -24.37 -24.93 -7.45
C ARG A 796 -24.06 -24.80 -8.94
N VAL A 797 -24.90 -24.06 -9.68
CA VAL A 797 -24.74 -23.86 -11.12
C VAL A 797 -23.41 -23.16 -11.43
N SER A 798 -23.10 -22.10 -10.69
CA SER A 798 -21.85 -21.36 -10.81
C SER A 798 -20.62 -22.22 -10.47
N ALA A 799 -20.70 -23.15 -9.52
CA ALA A 799 -19.57 -24.03 -9.18
C ALA A 799 -19.13 -24.91 -10.37
N VAL A 800 -20.06 -25.29 -11.24
CA VAL A 800 -19.78 -26.08 -12.45
C VAL A 800 -19.45 -25.19 -13.65
N LEU A 801 -20.08 -24.02 -13.78
CA LEU A 801 -19.89 -23.15 -14.95
C LEU A 801 -18.65 -22.24 -14.85
N SER A 802 -18.46 -21.52 -13.75
CA SER A 802 -17.38 -20.53 -13.60
C SER A 802 -16.38 -20.86 -12.49
N ASN A 803 -16.84 -21.55 -11.45
CA ASN A 803 -16.10 -21.91 -10.23
C ASN A 803 -15.33 -20.73 -9.61
N CYS A 804 -15.89 -19.52 -9.62
CA CYS A 804 -15.19 -18.35 -9.08
C CYS A 804 -15.07 -18.44 -7.55
N PRO A 805 -13.90 -18.16 -6.96
CA PRO A 805 -13.68 -18.27 -5.51
C PRO A 805 -14.42 -17.19 -4.70
N TYR A 806 -14.82 -16.09 -5.33
CA TYR A 806 -15.52 -14.97 -4.69
C TYR A 806 -16.83 -14.67 -5.40
N ILE A 807 -17.83 -14.28 -4.61
CA ILE A 807 -19.19 -14.00 -5.07
C ILE A 807 -19.61 -12.63 -4.54
N LEU A 808 -20.02 -11.74 -5.44
CA LEU A 808 -20.72 -10.50 -5.12
C LEU A 808 -22.22 -10.75 -5.09
N MET A 809 -22.87 -10.44 -3.97
CA MET A 809 -24.32 -10.52 -3.82
C MET A 809 -24.96 -9.13 -3.96
N LEU A 810 -25.87 -8.99 -4.92
CA LEU A 810 -26.64 -7.78 -5.19
C LEU A 810 -28.14 -8.07 -5.29
N ASP A 811 -28.92 -7.14 -4.78
CA ASP A 811 -30.38 -7.16 -4.92
C ASP A 811 -30.75 -6.32 -6.15
N CYS A 812 -31.89 -6.60 -6.76
CA CYS A 812 -32.28 -5.97 -8.02
C CYS A 812 -32.45 -4.43 -7.93
N ASP A 813 -32.69 -3.92 -6.73
CA ASP A 813 -32.84 -2.51 -6.38
C ASP A 813 -31.53 -1.82 -5.95
N MET A 814 -30.43 -2.57 -5.86
CA MET A 814 -29.09 -2.07 -5.52
C MET A 814 -28.15 -2.15 -6.73
N TYR A 815 -27.47 -1.06 -7.07
CA TYR A 815 -26.50 -1.02 -8.17
C TYR A 815 -25.11 -0.61 -7.70
N CYS A 816 -24.09 -0.98 -8.48
CA CYS A 816 -22.71 -0.56 -8.27
C CYS A 816 -22.56 0.93 -8.61
N ASN A 817 -22.48 1.77 -7.59
CA ASN A 817 -22.24 3.20 -7.75
C ASN A 817 -20.76 3.51 -7.94
N ASP A 818 -19.86 2.83 -7.23
CA ASP A 818 -18.41 2.98 -7.41
C ASP A 818 -17.84 1.71 -8.08
N PRO A 819 -17.19 1.84 -9.25
CA PRO A 819 -16.66 0.69 -9.99
C PRO A 819 -15.50 -0.01 -9.27
N THR A 820 -14.88 0.63 -8.27
CA THR A 820 -13.74 0.08 -7.53
C THR A 820 -14.14 -0.85 -6.38
N SER A 821 -15.44 -1.06 -6.14
CA SER A 821 -15.94 -1.87 -5.00
C SER A 821 -15.36 -3.28 -4.95
N ALA A 822 -15.18 -3.94 -6.11
CA ALA A 822 -14.57 -5.26 -6.20
C ALA A 822 -13.11 -5.24 -5.73
N ARG A 823 -12.32 -4.27 -6.19
CA ARG A 823 -10.91 -4.11 -5.79
C ARG A 823 -10.79 -3.83 -4.29
N GLN A 824 -11.65 -2.98 -3.75
CA GLN A 824 -11.70 -2.69 -2.32
C GLN A 824 -11.99 -3.94 -1.49
N ALA A 825 -12.96 -4.76 -1.89
CA ALA A 825 -13.25 -6.02 -1.22
C ALA A 825 -12.08 -7.02 -1.32
N MET A 826 -11.45 -7.10 -2.50
CA MET A 826 -10.29 -7.96 -2.72
C MET A 826 -9.11 -7.55 -1.83
N CYS A 827 -8.94 -6.29 -1.46
CA CYS A 827 -7.87 -5.89 -0.51
C CYS A 827 -7.92 -6.68 0.81
N PHE A 828 -9.13 -6.96 1.32
CA PHE A 828 -9.31 -7.74 2.54
C PHE A 828 -9.15 -9.25 2.28
N HIS A 829 -9.69 -9.74 1.16
CA HIS A 829 -9.59 -11.16 0.79
C HIS A 829 -8.17 -11.59 0.34
N PHE A 830 -7.30 -10.63 0.00
CA PHE A 830 -5.89 -10.88 -0.35
C PHE A 830 -4.90 -10.63 0.78
N ASP A 831 -5.37 -10.15 1.93
CA ASP A 831 -4.52 -10.01 3.10
C ASP A 831 -4.05 -11.41 3.56
N PRO A 832 -2.74 -11.71 3.58
CA PRO A 832 -2.24 -12.98 4.07
C PRO A 832 -2.65 -13.33 5.50
N GLN A 833 -2.98 -12.33 6.32
CA GLN A 833 -3.38 -12.50 7.72
C GLN A 833 -4.88 -12.67 7.89
N LEU A 834 -5.70 -11.89 7.18
CA LEU A 834 -7.16 -11.97 7.29
C LEU A 834 -7.76 -13.03 6.36
N SER A 835 -7.23 -13.20 5.15
CA SER A 835 -7.81 -14.08 4.13
C SER A 835 -8.10 -15.51 4.62
N PRO A 836 -7.21 -16.20 5.35
CA PRO A 836 -7.48 -17.58 5.78
C PRO A 836 -8.75 -17.75 6.62
N SER A 837 -9.13 -16.70 7.37
CA SER A 837 -10.29 -16.71 8.27
C SER A 837 -11.43 -15.79 7.81
N LEU A 838 -11.24 -14.95 6.79
CA LEU A 838 -12.24 -14.00 6.30
C LEU A 838 -13.29 -14.69 5.40
N ALA A 839 -14.55 -14.65 5.83
CA ALA A 839 -15.68 -15.16 5.05
C ALA A 839 -16.21 -14.12 4.08
N PHE A 840 -16.54 -12.91 4.53
CA PHE A 840 -17.16 -11.88 3.70
C PHE A 840 -16.78 -10.46 4.09
N VAL A 841 -16.90 -9.55 3.11
CA VAL A 841 -16.72 -8.11 3.25
C VAL A 841 -18.06 -7.43 2.97
N GLN A 842 -18.65 -6.78 3.98
CA GLN A 842 -19.94 -6.09 3.90
C GLN A 842 -19.72 -4.59 3.66
N PHE A 843 -20.49 -4.02 2.72
CA PHE A 843 -20.56 -2.57 2.48
C PHE A 843 -21.86 -1.97 3.01
N PRO A 844 -21.89 -0.66 3.33
CA PRO A 844 -23.10 0.02 3.76
C PRO A 844 -24.17 -0.01 2.67
N GLN A 845 -25.41 -0.29 3.07
CA GLN A 845 -26.58 -0.11 2.20
C GLN A 845 -26.97 1.36 2.23
N THR A 846 -26.79 2.06 1.12
CA THR A 846 -27.12 3.49 1.01
C THR A 846 -28.21 3.66 -0.04
N PHE A 847 -29.21 4.49 0.27
CA PHE A 847 -30.33 4.73 -0.62
C PHE A 847 -30.30 6.15 -1.21
N HIS A 848 -30.89 6.34 -2.39
CA HIS A 848 -31.04 7.66 -3.02
C HIS A 848 -32.52 8.06 -3.15
N ASP A 849 -32.77 9.31 -3.55
CA ASP A 849 -34.10 9.92 -3.69
C ASP A 849 -34.93 9.98 -2.41
N ILE A 850 -34.24 10.12 -1.28
CA ILE A 850 -34.84 10.27 0.03
C ILE A 850 -35.27 11.73 0.23
N SER A 851 -36.49 11.92 0.72
CA SER A 851 -37.03 13.24 1.05
C SER A 851 -36.14 13.94 2.08
N LYS A 852 -35.96 15.26 1.94
CA LYS A 852 -35.30 16.08 2.98
C LYS A 852 -35.97 15.95 4.35
N ASN A 853 -37.28 15.67 4.35
CA ASN A 853 -38.05 15.33 5.52
C ASN A 853 -38.32 13.81 5.47
N ASP A 854 -37.32 13.01 5.83
CA ASP A 854 -37.42 11.55 5.88
C ASP A 854 -38.26 11.09 7.08
N ILE A 855 -39.58 11.25 6.96
CA ILE A 855 -40.55 10.92 8.02
C ILE A 855 -40.66 9.41 8.29
N TYR A 856 -40.13 8.59 7.40
CA TYR A 856 -40.21 7.13 7.48
C TYR A 856 -38.89 6.50 7.97
N ASP A 857 -37.85 7.32 8.19
CA ASP A 857 -36.48 6.84 8.46
C ASP A 857 -36.05 5.78 7.43
N SER A 858 -36.36 6.05 6.15
CA SER A 858 -36.12 5.14 5.02
C SER A 858 -34.63 4.87 4.79
N GLU A 859 -33.73 5.66 5.38
CA GLU A 859 -32.29 5.41 5.41
C GLU A 859 -31.90 4.27 6.38
N VAL A 860 -32.71 4.03 7.42
CA VAL A 860 -32.49 3.00 8.45
C VAL A 860 -31.03 2.95 8.93
N ARG A 861 -30.43 4.13 9.21
CA ARG A 861 -28.98 4.27 9.43
C ARG A 861 -28.46 3.43 10.61
N SER A 862 -29.30 3.14 11.59
CA SER A 862 -28.96 2.35 12.78
C SER A 862 -28.95 0.83 12.54
N ALA A 863 -29.65 0.32 11.53
CA ALA A 863 -29.79 -1.13 11.30
C ALA A 863 -28.72 -1.72 10.37
N TYR A 864 -28.10 -0.92 9.50
CA TYR A 864 -27.18 -1.39 8.45
C TYR A 864 -25.69 -1.07 8.72
N THR A 865 -25.34 -0.78 9.98
CA THR A 865 -23.96 -0.53 10.40
C THR A 865 -23.35 -1.75 11.07
N GLY A 866 -22.30 -2.31 10.47
CA GLY A 866 -21.50 -3.38 11.08
C GLY A 866 -21.28 -4.59 10.18
N PRO A 867 -20.41 -5.53 10.59
CA PRO A 867 -19.95 -6.65 9.76
C PRO A 867 -20.93 -7.83 9.76
N VAL A 868 -22.23 -7.58 9.95
CA VAL A 868 -23.29 -8.59 9.90
C VAL A 868 -23.71 -8.77 8.44
N LEU A 869 -23.96 -10.01 8.03
CA LEU A 869 -24.40 -10.33 6.67
C LEU A 869 -25.81 -9.79 6.45
N SER A 870 -25.94 -8.73 5.65
CA SER A 870 -27.19 -7.95 5.51
C SER A 870 -27.95 -8.20 4.20
N GLY A 871 -27.80 -9.38 3.61
CA GLY A 871 -28.58 -9.83 2.46
C GLY A 871 -28.18 -9.26 1.10
N THR A 872 -27.44 -8.15 1.05
CA THR A 872 -26.93 -7.51 -0.19
C THR A 872 -25.64 -6.70 0.05
N ASN A 873 -24.97 -6.25 -1.01
CA ASN A 873 -23.76 -5.42 -1.01
C ASN A 873 -22.56 -6.04 -0.28
N PHE A 874 -22.32 -7.33 -0.46
CA PHE A 874 -21.15 -7.99 0.12
C PHE A 874 -20.45 -8.91 -0.85
N TYR A 875 -19.15 -9.08 -0.62
CA TYR A 875 -18.29 -10.03 -1.31
C TYR A 875 -17.96 -11.19 -0.38
N ILE A 876 -18.43 -12.39 -0.69
CA ILE A 876 -18.25 -13.60 0.12
C ILE A 876 -17.33 -14.61 -0.58
N LYS A 877 -16.51 -15.29 0.22
CA LYS A 877 -15.69 -16.41 -0.24
C LYS A 877 -16.56 -17.66 -0.39
N ARG A 878 -16.50 -18.31 -1.56
CA ARG A 878 -17.27 -19.54 -1.85
C ARG A 878 -16.98 -20.64 -0.81
N GLU A 879 -15.73 -20.77 -0.41
CA GLU A 879 -15.28 -21.71 0.62
C GLU A 879 -16.01 -21.53 1.96
N ALA A 880 -16.37 -20.30 2.33
CA ALA A 880 -17.11 -20.06 3.57
C ALA A 880 -18.52 -20.67 3.50
N LEU A 881 -19.20 -20.55 2.35
CA LEU A 881 -20.55 -21.10 2.13
C LEU A 881 -20.56 -22.61 1.89
N CYS A 882 -19.58 -23.11 1.14
CA CYS A 882 -19.54 -24.51 0.71
C CYS A 882 -18.70 -25.42 1.64
N GLY A 883 -17.83 -24.88 2.48
CA GLY A 883 -16.86 -25.63 3.29
C GLY A 883 -15.45 -25.68 2.68
N HIS A 884 -14.44 -26.02 3.50
CA HIS A 884 -13.02 -26.07 3.12
C HIS A 884 -12.74 -27.01 1.93
N PRO A 885 -11.71 -26.75 1.10
CA PRO A 885 -11.23 -27.67 0.09
C PRO A 885 -10.94 -29.04 0.69
N ILE A 886 -11.49 -30.07 0.07
CA ILE A 886 -11.42 -31.45 0.55
C ILE A 886 -9.95 -31.89 0.59
N LYS A 887 -9.40 -32.11 1.79
CA LYS A 887 -8.06 -32.71 1.96
C LYS A 887 -8.10 -34.16 1.45
N LYS A 888 -7.05 -34.61 0.76
CA LYS A 888 -6.91 -36.00 0.29
C LYS A 888 -7.14 -36.98 1.46
N GLY A 889 -8.20 -37.79 1.38
CA GLY A 889 -8.53 -38.82 2.38
C GLY A 889 -9.97 -38.89 2.89
N ILE A 890 -10.88 -38.00 2.44
CA ILE A 890 -12.32 -38.06 2.79
C ILE A 890 -13.05 -39.13 1.96
N ASP A 891 -13.98 -39.87 2.58
CA ASP A 891 -14.82 -40.87 1.91
C ASP A 891 -15.78 -40.22 0.90
N LEU A 892 -15.76 -40.69 -0.36
CA LEU A 892 -16.63 -40.22 -1.44
C LEU A 892 -18.12 -40.33 -1.08
N LYS A 893 -18.48 -41.33 -0.26
CA LYS A 893 -19.87 -41.51 0.19
C LYS A 893 -20.32 -40.37 1.11
N GLU A 894 -19.44 -39.86 1.96
CA GLU A 894 -19.74 -38.74 2.86
C GLU A 894 -19.91 -37.42 2.07
N LEU A 895 -19.11 -37.24 1.02
CA LEU A 895 -19.21 -36.10 0.11
C LEU A 895 -20.53 -36.11 -0.66
N LYS A 896 -20.95 -37.27 -1.19
CA LYS A 896 -22.25 -37.41 -1.88
C LYS A 896 -23.44 -37.16 -0.97
N ASN A 897 -23.37 -37.59 0.30
CA ASN A 897 -24.39 -37.28 1.30
C ASN A 897 -24.44 -35.78 1.65
N THR A 898 -23.33 -35.05 1.49
CA THR A 898 -23.23 -33.63 1.84
C THR A 898 -23.65 -32.73 0.69
N TYR A 899 -23.03 -32.90 -0.49
CA TYR A 899 -23.16 -32.01 -1.64
C TYR A 899 -24.14 -32.49 -2.72
N GLY A 900 -24.61 -33.73 -2.62
CA GLY A 900 -25.48 -34.37 -3.61
C GLY A 900 -24.74 -35.38 -4.51
N PRO A 901 -25.48 -36.07 -5.39
CA PRO A 901 -24.96 -37.20 -6.16
C PRO A 901 -24.04 -36.82 -7.33
N SER A 902 -24.02 -35.54 -7.75
CA SER A 902 -23.22 -35.04 -8.87
C SER A 902 -21.72 -35.18 -8.60
N ASP A 903 -21.01 -35.86 -9.50
CA ASP A 903 -19.55 -35.95 -9.42
C ASP A 903 -18.88 -34.64 -9.87
N GLU A 904 -19.49 -33.85 -10.75
CA GLU A 904 -18.93 -32.59 -11.24
C GLU A 904 -18.93 -31.50 -10.17
N ILE A 905 -20.02 -31.37 -9.38
CA ILE A 905 -20.02 -30.43 -8.26
C ILE A 905 -18.99 -30.83 -7.20
N ILE A 906 -18.81 -32.13 -6.93
CA ILE A 906 -17.80 -32.62 -5.97
C ILE A 906 -16.39 -32.34 -6.49
N LYS A 907 -16.15 -32.54 -7.80
CA LYS A 907 -14.88 -32.19 -8.44
C LYS A 907 -14.58 -30.69 -8.37
N SER A 908 -15.60 -29.83 -8.48
CA SER A 908 -15.42 -28.37 -8.37
C SER A 908 -14.82 -27.93 -7.02
N PHE A 909 -15.00 -28.74 -5.96
CA PHE A 909 -14.45 -28.50 -4.62
C PHE A 909 -13.07 -29.15 -4.38
N LEU A 910 -12.53 -29.92 -5.34
CA LEU A 910 -11.16 -30.43 -5.32
C LEU A 910 -10.21 -29.38 -5.92
N GLN A 911 -9.00 -29.21 -5.35
CA GLN A 911 -8.01 -28.25 -5.87
C GLN A 911 -7.71 -28.51 -7.36
N ASP A 912 -7.65 -27.43 -8.15
CA ASP A 912 -7.32 -27.35 -9.59
C ASP A 912 -8.45 -27.52 -10.63
N TYR A 913 -9.73 -27.49 -10.25
CA TYR A 913 -10.85 -27.51 -11.21
C TYR A 913 -11.06 -26.15 -11.91
N LYS A 914 -10.74 -26.08 -13.21
CA LYS A 914 -11.11 -24.97 -14.10
C LYS A 914 -12.07 -25.46 -15.18
N PRO A 915 -13.34 -25.01 -15.20
CA PRO A 915 -14.26 -25.35 -16.26
C PRO A 915 -13.84 -24.65 -17.57
N ASP A 916 -13.63 -25.42 -18.64
CA ASP A 916 -13.34 -24.88 -19.98
C ASP A 916 -14.63 -24.83 -20.81
N ILE A 917 -15.39 -23.75 -20.64
CA ILE A 917 -16.62 -23.51 -21.42
C ILE A 917 -16.30 -23.13 -22.89
N ASN A 918 -15.05 -22.74 -23.20
CA ASN A 918 -14.68 -22.16 -24.50
C ASN A 918 -14.02 -23.14 -25.47
N ASN A 919 -13.61 -24.35 -25.05
CA ASN A 919 -13.11 -25.40 -25.95
C ASN A 919 -14.03 -26.62 -26.01
N ASN A 920 -14.40 -26.99 -27.24
CA ASN A 920 -15.19 -28.16 -27.65
C ASN A 920 -16.69 -28.08 -27.30
N GLY A 921 -17.53 -27.93 -28.34
CA GLY A 921 -19.00 -27.84 -28.22
C GLY A 921 -19.72 -29.05 -27.59
N GLU A 922 -19.05 -30.20 -27.45
CA GLU A 922 -19.60 -31.34 -26.70
C GLU A 922 -19.46 -31.18 -25.17
N LEU A 923 -18.33 -30.63 -24.70
CA LEU A 923 -18.08 -30.43 -23.26
C LEU A 923 -18.94 -29.31 -22.68
N SER A 924 -19.15 -28.23 -23.45
CA SER A 924 -20.04 -27.12 -23.06
C SER A 924 -21.50 -27.57 -22.92
N ASN A 925 -21.97 -28.46 -23.80
CA ASN A 925 -23.34 -29.00 -23.74
C ASN A 925 -23.51 -29.96 -22.55
N MET A 926 -22.52 -30.78 -22.24
CA MET A 926 -22.56 -31.65 -21.05
C MET A 926 -22.60 -30.84 -19.75
N LEU A 927 -21.79 -29.79 -19.61
CA LEU A 927 -21.81 -28.92 -18.43
C LEU A 927 -23.12 -28.12 -18.30
N LEU A 928 -23.75 -27.75 -19.42
CA LEU A 928 -25.04 -27.07 -19.43
C LEU A 928 -26.18 -28.01 -18.99
N GLU A 929 -26.18 -29.26 -19.46
CA GLU A 929 -27.14 -30.27 -19.00
C GLU A 929 -26.94 -30.61 -17.52
N GLU A 930 -25.69 -30.72 -17.06
CA GLU A 930 -25.38 -30.89 -15.64
C GLU A 930 -25.88 -29.71 -14.81
N ALA A 931 -25.67 -28.47 -15.27
CA ALA A 931 -26.17 -27.28 -14.60
C ALA A 931 -27.70 -27.28 -14.49
N LYS A 932 -28.43 -27.78 -15.50
CA LYS A 932 -29.90 -27.93 -15.44
C LYS A 932 -30.33 -28.94 -14.37
N VAL A 933 -29.57 -30.03 -14.20
CA VAL A 933 -29.78 -31.02 -13.12
C VAL A 933 -29.53 -30.39 -11.75
N LEU A 934 -28.46 -29.60 -11.60
CA LEU A 934 -28.15 -28.89 -10.34
C LEU A 934 -29.19 -27.83 -9.97
N ALA A 935 -29.90 -27.31 -10.96
CA ALA A 935 -31.03 -26.38 -10.80
C ALA A 935 -32.38 -27.08 -10.58
N SER A 936 -32.41 -28.41 -10.48
CA SER A 936 -33.62 -29.19 -10.21
C SER A 936 -34.13 -28.99 -8.78
N CYS A 937 -35.46 -29.03 -8.62
CA CYS A 937 -36.12 -28.92 -7.32
C CYS A 937 -35.88 -30.12 -6.39
N SER A 938 -35.56 -31.30 -6.94
CA SER A 938 -35.28 -32.53 -6.19
C SER A 938 -33.81 -32.70 -5.80
N TYR A 939 -32.91 -31.83 -6.29
CA TYR A 939 -31.47 -32.00 -6.09
C TYR A 939 -31.06 -31.91 -4.61
N GLU A 940 -31.80 -31.13 -3.83
CA GLU A 940 -31.51 -30.90 -2.41
C GLU A 940 -32.00 -32.04 -1.50
N ASP A 941 -32.79 -32.97 -2.05
CA ASP A 941 -33.34 -34.10 -1.30
C ASP A 941 -32.23 -35.00 -0.77
N HIS A 942 -32.31 -35.32 0.53
CA HIS A 942 -31.31 -36.12 1.25
C HIS A 942 -29.88 -35.55 1.26
N THR A 943 -29.70 -34.25 0.97
CA THR A 943 -28.41 -33.54 1.07
C THR A 943 -28.34 -32.62 2.30
N LYS A 944 -27.18 -31.99 2.51
CA LYS A 944 -26.94 -30.96 3.54
C LYS A 944 -27.12 -29.52 3.04
N TRP A 945 -27.50 -29.31 1.78
CA TRP A 945 -27.84 -27.99 1.23
C TRP A 945 -28.99 -27.35 2.03
N GLY A 946 -28.86 -26.07 2.35
CA GLY A 946 -29.85 -25.33 3.15
C GLY A 946 -29.83 -25.63 4.65
N LYS A 947 -29.11 -26.67 5.10
CA LYS A 947 -29.00 -27.08 6.50
C LYS A 947 -27.63 -26.79 7.11
N GLU A 948 -26.57 -27.14 6.38
CA GLU A 948 -25.17 -26.90 6.80
C GLU A 948 -24.32 -26.22 5.71
N VAL A 949 -24.76 -26.32 4.44
CA VAL A 949 -24.07 -25.85 3.22
C VAL A 949 -24.93 -24.81 2.52
N GLY A 950 -24.31 -23.71 2.07
CA GLY A 950 -24.97 -22.59 1.42
C GLY A 950 -25.70 -21.67 2.40
N PHE A 951 -26.69 -20.94 1.90
CA PHE A 951 -27.62 -20.16 2.73
C PHE A 951 -28.58 -21.07 3.47
N LEU A 952 -28.81 -20.79 4.75
CA LEU A 952 -29.58 -21.63 5.66
C LEU A 952 -31.08 -21.35 5.59
N TYR A 953 -31.90 -22.41 5.56
CA TYR A 953 -33.36 -22.32 5.40
C TYR A 953 -34.15 -22.25 6.72
N ASP A 954 -33.48 -22.37 7.86
CA ASP A 954 -34.11 -22.51 9.18
C ASP A 954 -34.77 -21.22 9.71
N ALA A 955 -34.63 -20.07 9.03
CA ALA A 955 -35.28 -18.80 9.41
C ALA A 955 -35.62 -17.93 8.19
N VAL A 956 -36.62 -17.05 8.32
CA VAL A 956 -36.97 -16.04 7.30
C VAL A 956 -35.84 -15.00 7.13
N ALA A 957 -35.11 -14.70 8.20
CA ALA A 957 -33.88 -13.88 8.18
C ALA A 957 -32.66 -14.78 7.91
N GLU A 958 -32.68 -15.44 6.76
CA GLU A 958 -31.68 -16.41 6.29
C GLU A 958 -30.26 -15.83 6.17
N ASP A 959 -30.14 -14.55 5.83
CA ASP A 959 -28.89 -13.80 5.76
C ASP A 959 -28.25 -13.62 7.15
N PHE A 960 -29.03 -13.12 8.12
CA PHE A 960 -28.62 -12.97 9.51
C PHE A 960 -28.19 -14.30 10.11
N LEU A 961 -29.01 -15.35 9.92
CA LEU A 961 -28.72 -16.70 10.43
C LEU A 961 -27.46 -17.27 9.79
N THR A 962 -27.31 -17.16 8.46
CA THR A 962 -26.14 -17.68 7.75
C THR A 962 -24.87 -16.96 8.22
N GLY A 963 -24.90 -15.63 8.33
CA GLY A 963 -23.77 -14.84 8.85
C GLY A 963 -23.37 -15.23 10.28
N PHE A 964 -24.35 -15.40 11.17
CA PHE A 964 -24.12 -15.85 12.55
C PHE A 964 -23.47 -17.24 12.62
N ILE A 965 -23.96 -18.19 11.83
CA ILE A 965 -23.43 -19.55 11.81
C ILE A 965 -22.02 -19.60 11.22
N LEU A 966 -21.71 -18.80 10.20
CA LEU A 966 -20.34 -18.69 9.67
C LEU A 966 -19.37 -18.23 10.76
N GLN A 967 -19.75 -17.23 11.55
CA GLN A 967 -18.91 -16.73 12.63
C GLN A 967 -18.80 -17.74 13.79
N CYS A 968 -19.86 -18.50 14.09
CA CYS A 968 -19.79 -19.62 15.02
C CYS A 968 -18.91 -20.78 14.52
N LYS A 969 -18.67 -20.88 13.20
CA LYS A 969 -17.71 -21.83 12.61
C LYS A 969 -16.27 -21.30 12.63
N GLY A 970 -16.02 -20.10 13.17
CA GLY A 970 -14.70 -19.51 13.32
C GLY A 970 -14.30 -18.54 12.19
N TRP A 971 -15.20 -18.26 11.24
CA TRP A 971 -14.96 -17.24 10.23
C TRP A 971 -15.09 -15.82 10.80
N ILE A 972 -14.32 -14.88 10.26
CA ILE A 972 -14.44 -13.45 10.54
C ILE A 972 -15.08 -12.73 9.34
N SER A 973 -15.62 -11.53 9.59
CA SER A 973 -16.16 -10.64 8.55
C SER A 973 -15.57 -9.25 8.68
N ALA A 974 -15.53 -8.51 7.57
CA ALA A 974 -15.08 -7.12 7.52
C ALA A 974 -16.23 -6.20 7.11
N TYR A 975 -16.25 -4.97 7.65
CA TYR A 975 -17.19 -3.92 7.26
C TYR A 975 -16.42 -2.73 6.70
N VAL A 976 -16.79 -2.26 5.51
CA VAL A 976 -16.06 -1.23 4.78
C VAL A 976 -17.01 -0.10 4.42
N ALA A 977 -16.80 1.08 5.01
CA ALA A 977 -17.64 2.26 4.78
C ALA A 977 -16.80 3.47 4.30
N PRO A 978 -16.42 3.50 3.01
CA PRO A 978 -15.74 4.64 2.39
C PRO A 978 -16.65 5.86 2.29
N SER A 979 -16.04 7.05 2.10
CA SER A 979 -16.76 8.33 2.03
C SER A 979 -17.76 8.43 0.87
N ARG A 980 -17.50 7.69 -0.22
CA ARG A 980 -18.44 7.53 -1.33
C ARG A 980 -19.13 6.17 -1.20
N PRO A 981 -20.46 6.10 -1.26
CA PRO A 981 -21.16 4.81 -1.26
C PRO A 981 -20.79 3.96 -2.48
N GLN A 982 -20.33 2.73 -2.25
CA GLN A 982 -19.97 1.77 -3.30
C GLN A 982 -21.21 1.26 -4.00
N PHE A 983 -22.28 1.07 -3.23
CA PHE A 983 -23.56 0.60 -3.69
C PHE A 983 -24.61 1.65 -3.33
N LEU A 984 -25.54 1.88 -4.26
CA LEU A 984 -26.69 2.73 -4.08
C LEU A 984 -27.93 1.98 -4.53
N GLY A 985 -29.06 2.24 -3.89
CA GLY A 985 -30.32 1.71 -4.36
C GLY A 985 -31.52 2.55 -3.99
N THR A 986 -32.69 2.04 -4.32
CA THR A 986 -33.97 2.70 -4.03
C THR A 986 -34.57 2.15 -2.74
N SER A 987 -34.89 3.02 -1.78
CA SER A 987 -35.60 2.61 -0.56
C SER A 987 -37.11 2.48 -0.80
N THR A 988 -37.83 1.88 0.16
CA THR A 988 -39.28 1.85 0.16
C THR A 988 -39.85 3.27 0.26
N THR A 989 -40.73 3.63 -0.66
CA THR A 989 -41.28 5.00 -0.77
C THR A 989 -42.65 5.16 -0.11
N ASN A 990 -43.26 4.05 0.34
CA ASN A 990 -44.55 4.06 1.01
C ASN A 990 -44.50 3.27 2.31
N LEU A 991 -45.35 3.68 3.27
CA LEU A 991 -45.39 3.11 4.61
C LEU A 991 -45.79 1.64 4.62
N ASN A 992 -46.66 1.19 3.70
CA ASN A 992 -47.11 -0.19 3.68
C ASN A 992 -45.95 -1.16 3.38
N ASP A 993 -45.13 -0.84 2.38
CA ASP A 993 -43.99 -1.67 2.01
C ASP A 993 -42.92 -1.67 3.11
N LEU A 994 -42.69 -0.51 3.75
CA LEU A 994 -41.81 -0.41 4.93
C LEU A 994 -42.30 -1.29 6.09
N LEU A 995 -43.59 -1.26 6.42
CA LEU A 995 -44.16 -2.07 7.50
C LEU A 995 -44.11 -3.57 7.16
N VAL A 996 -44.39 -3.96 5.91
CA VAL A 996 -44.27 -5.35 5.47
C VAL A 996 -42.82 -5.83 5.57
N GLN A 997 -41.86 -4.98 5.19
CA GLN A 997 -40.43 -5.25 5.34
C GLN A 997 -40.02 -5.39 6.81
N GLY A 998 -40.45 -4.47 7.67
CA GLY A 998 -40.19 -4.50 9.11
C GLY A 998 -40.80 -5.72 9.80
N VAL A 999 -42.02 -6.13 9.41
CA VAL A 999 -42.66 -7.36 9.92
C VAL A 999 -41.84 -8.58 9.51
N ARG A 1000 -41.35 -8.65 8.26
CA ARG A 1000 -40.55 -9.77 7.78
C ARG A 1000 -39.21 -9.89 8.52
N TRP A 1001 -38.52 -8.78 8.75
CA TRP A 1001 -37.29 -8.78 9.56
C TRP A 1001 -37.57 -9.15 11.01
N GLY A 1002 -38.58 -8.52 11.62
CA GLY A 1002 -38.97 -8.78 12.99
C GLY A 1002 -39.33 -10.26 13.22
N SER A 1003 -40.14 -10.85 12.33
CA SER A 1003 -40.48 -12.27 12.42
C SER A 1003 -39.27 -13.17 12.23
N GLY A 1004 -38.41 -12.89 11.24
CA GLY A 1004 -37.21 -13.71 10.99
C GLY A 1004 -36.18 -13.64 12.12
N LEU A 1005 -35.99 -12.48 12.74
CA LEU A 1005 -35.11 -12.30 13.89
C LEU A 1005 -35.64 -13.03 15.14
N VAL A 1006 -36.96 -12.94 15.38
CA VAL A 1006 -37.64 -13.68 16.44
C VAL A 1006 -37.51 -15.19 16.23
N ASP A 1007 -37.71 -15.67 14.99
CA ASP A 1007 -37.54 -17.08 14.63
C ASP A 1007 -36.15 -17.57 15.03
N VAL A 1008 -35.09 -16.81 14.72
CA VAL A 1008 -33.72 -17.14 15.15
C VAL A 1008 -33.58 -17.11 16.68
N ALA A 1009 -34.14 -16.11 17.34
CA ALA A 1009 -34.05 -15.94 18.80
C ALA A 1009 -34.68 -17.11 19.58
N ILE A 1010 -35.78 -17.69 19.08
CA ILE A 1010 -36.45 -18.84 19.72
C ILE A 1010 -36.02 -20.20 19.14
N SER A 1011 -35.22 -20.21 18.09
CA SER A 1011 -34.71 -21.44 17.47
C SER A 1011 -33.60 -22.09 18.30
N ARG A 1012 -33.20 -23.31 17.89
CA ARG A 1012 -31.98 -23.98 18.37
C ARG A 1012 -30.69 -23.18 18.14
N PHE A 1013 -30.72 -22.17 17.26
CA PHE A 1013 -29.59 -21.29 16.94
C PHE A 1013 -29.64 -19.96 17.68
N CYS A 1014 -30.47 -19.83 18.73
CA CYS A 1014 -30.51 -18.66 19.59
C CYS A 1014 -29.09 -18.18 19.96
N PRO A 1015 -28.70 -16.92 19.68
CA PRO A 1015 -27.34 -16.45 19.91
C PRO A 1015 -26.85 -16.58 21.35
N LEU A 1016 -27.74 -16.48 22.34
CA LEU A 1016 -27.42 -16.65 23.77
C LEU A 1016 -27.23 -18.11 24.20
N LEU A 1017 -27.74 -19.08 23.44
CA LEU A 1017 -27.63 -20.51 23.77
C LEU A 1017 -26.61 -21.23 22.88
N TYR A 1018 -26.63 -20.96 21.57
CA TYR A 1018 -25.79 -21.61 20.58
C TYR A 1018 -24.39 -20.99 20.47
N GLY A 1019 -24.28 -19.67 20.68
CA GLY A 1019 -23.07 -18.87 20.47
C GLY A 1019 -21.97 -18.99 21.55
N PRO A 1020 -22.26 -18.98 22.88
CA PRO A 1020 -21.21 -18.85 23.90
C PRO A 1020 -20.17 -19.97 23.94
N THR A 1021 -20.47 -21.14 23.34
CA THR A 1021 -19.52 -22.26 23.23
C THR A 1021 -18.68 -22.21 21.95
N ARG A 1022 -18.95 -21.26 21.04
CA ARG A 1022 -18.41 -21.23 19.66
C ARG A 1022 -17.82 -19.89 19.23
N THR A 1023 -18.25 -18.78 19.84
CA THR A 1023 -17.71 -17.44 19.57
C THR A 1023 -17.61 -16.63 20.88
N SER A 1024 -17.06 -15.42 20.81
CA SER A 1024 -16.89 -14.58 21.99
C SER A 1024 -18.24 -14.15 22.57
N PHE A 1025 -18.31 -14.06 23.91
CA PHE A 1025 -19.54 -13.67 24.59
C PHE A 1025 -20.05 -12.28 24.16
N LEU A 1026 -19.14 -11.32 23.94
CA LEU A 1026 -19.50 -9.98 23.47
C LEU A 1026 -20.15 -10.03 22.07
N HIS A 1027 -19.60 -10.86 21.19
CA HIS A 1027 -20.15 -11.06 19.85
C HIS A 1027 -21.52 -11.73 19.89
N CYS A 1028 -21.70 -12.72 20.77
CA CYS A 1028 -23.01 -13.32 21.06
C CYS A 1028 -24.02 -12.28 21.57
N MET A 1029 -23.59 -11.34 22.41
CA MET A 1029 -24.47 -10.27 22.90
C MET A 1029 -24.94 -9.36 21.77
N CYS A 1030 -24.05 -8.99 20.82
CA CYS A 1030 -24.44 -8.17 19.68
C CYS A 1030 -25.49 -8.88 18.79
N TYR A 1031 -25.29 -10.16 18.47
CA TYR A 1031 -26.28 -10.93 17.71
C TYR A 1031 -27.56 -11.19 18.51
N ALA A 1032 -27.45 -11.38 19.82
CA ALA A 1032 -28.59 -11.57 20.70
C ALA A 1032 -29.46 -10.31 20.76
N GLU A 1033 -28.83 -9.13 20.87
CA GLU A 1033 -29.52 -7.83 20.87
C GLU A 1033 -30.37 -7.69 19.60
N LEU A 1034 -29.78 -7.88 18.41
CA LEU A 1034 -30.51 -7.80 17.13
C LEU A 1034 -31.64 -8.83 17.03
N SER A 1035 -31.39 -10.09 17.43
CA SER A 1035 -32.41 -11.15 17.35
C SER A 1035 -33.57 -10.97 18.34
N LEU A 1036 -33.28 -10.45 19.54
CA LEU A 1036 -34.25 -10.25 20.62
C LEU A 1036 -34.89 -8.86 20.59
N PHE A 1037 -34.35 -7.91 19.82
CA PHE A 1037 -34.83 -6.54 19.69
C PHE A 1037 -36.35 -6.47 19.48
N PRO A 1038 -36.96 -7.24 18.54
CA PRO A 1038 -38.40 -7.17 18.34
C PRO A 1038 -39.22 -7.57 19.59
N LEU A 1039 -38.73 -8.51 20.41
CA LEU A 1039 -39.42 -8.96 21.64
C LEU A 1039 -39.17 -8.02 22.82
N LEU A 1040 -37.92 -7.61 23.02
CA LEU A 1040 -37.50 -6.83 24.18
C LEU A 1040 -37.93 -5.37 24.11
N TYR A 1041 -38.19 -4.82 22.93
CA TYR A 1041 -38.69 -3.46 22.79
C TYR A 1041 -40.21 -3.41 22.72
N SER A 1042 -40.86 -4.28 21.94
CA SER A 1042 -42.31 -4.19 21.72
C SER A 1042 -43.12 -4.35 23.02
N LEU A 1043 -42.87 -5.39 23.81
CA LEU A 1043 -43.67 -5.67 25.02
C LEU A 1043 -43.51 -4.58 26.10
N PRO A 1044 -42.29 -4.13 26.48
CA PRO A 1044 -42.13 -3.04 27.43
C PRO A 1044 -42.65 -1.70 26.92
N LEU A 1045 -42.50 -1.40 25.62
CA LEU A 1045 -43.09 -0.18 25.04
C LEU A 1045 -44.61 -0.19 25.15
N TRP A 1046 -45.27 -1.32 24.90
CA TRP A 1046 -46.72 -1.44 25.13
C TRP A 1046 -47.10 -1.21 26.60
N CYS A 1047 -46.30 -1.72 27.54
CA CYS A 1047 -46.51 -1.43 28.97
C CYS A 1047 -46.34 0.07 29.27
N LEU A 1048 -45.26 0.70 28.81
CA LEU A 1048 -44.99 2.13 29.01
C LEU A 1048 -46.00 3.04 28.30
N ALA A 1049 -46.61 2.57 27.21
CA ALA A 1049 -47.61 3.32 26.46
C ALA A 1049 -49.05 3.13 26.96
N THR A 1050 -49.30 2.20 27.89
CA THR A 1050 -50.66 1.91 28.39
C THR A 1050 -50.81 2.09 29.91
N ILE A 1051 -49.81 1.67 30.69
CA ILE A 1051 -49.84 1.71 32.15
C ILE A 1051 -49.94 3.16 32.67
N PRO A 1052 -49.17 4.14 32.18
CA PRO A 1052 -49.30 5.53 32.63
C PRO A 1052 -50.69 6.13 32.44
N GLN A 1053 -51.34 5.84 31.32
CA GLN A 1053 -52.67 6.32 30.98
C GLN A 1053 -53.73 5.69 31.89
N LEU A 1054 -53.62 4.37 32.15
CA LEU A 1054 -54.51 3.68 33.08
C LEU A 1054 -54.32 4.17 34.52
N CYS A 1055 -53.10 4.40 34.96
CA CYS A 1055 -52.81 4.95 36.27
C CYS A 1055 -53.29 6.40 36.40
N LEU A 1056 -53.16 7.21 35.34
CA LEU A 1056 -53.67 8.58 35.30
C LEU A 1056 -55.20 8.62 35.46
N LEU A 1057 -55.93 7.75 34.74
CA LEU A 1057 -57.39 7.65 34.84
C LEU A 1057 -57.86 7.18 36.23
N ASN A 1058 -57.08 6.35 36.91
CA ASN A 1058 -57.40 5.82 38.24
C ASN A 1058 -56.79 6.64 39.40
N GLY A 1059 -56.12 7.77 39.11
CA GLY A 1059 -55.49 8.61 40.13
C GLY A 1059 -54.31 7.96 40.86
N ILE A 1060 -53.70 6.93 40.28
CA ILE A 1060 -52.56 6.19 40.86
C ILE A 1060 -51.25 6.88 40.46
N SER A 1061 -50.43 7.25 41.44
CA SER A 1061 -49.12 7.87 41.21
C SER A 1061 -48.06 6.80 40.91
N LEU A 1062 -47.47 6.83 39.71
CA LEU A 1062 -46.43 5.89 39.26
C LEU A 1062 -45.01 6.33 39.61
N TYR A 1063 -44.76 7.65 39.62
CA TYR A 1063 -43.42 8.22 39.80
C TYR A 1063 -43.28 8.87 41.18
N PRO A 1064 -42.07 8.84 41.79
CA PRO A 1064 -41.83 9.49 43.06
C PRO A 1064 -42.01 11.02 42.93
N LYS A 1065 -42.55 11.65 43.98
CA LYS A 1065 -42.62 13.11 44.07
C LYS A 1065 -41.20 13.71 44.04
N VAL A 1066 -41.07 14.94 43.54
CA VAL A 1066 -39.77 15.67 43.46
C VAL A 1066 -39.10 15.81 44.83
N SER A 1067 -39.88 15.84 45.92
CA SER A 1067 -39.37 15.88 47.29
C SER A 1067 -38.78 14.55 47.80
N ASN A 1068 -38.94 13.46 47.05
CA ASN A 1068 -38.45 12.13 47.41
C ASN A 1068 -37.01 11.95 46.91
N THR A 1069 -36.13 11.43 47.76
CA THR A 1069 -34.72 11.16 47.44
C THR A 1069 -34.54 10.23 46.23
N TYR A 1070 -35.50 9.35 45.96
CA TYR A 1070 -35.48 8.47 44.78
C TYR A 1070 -35.75 9.21 43.47
N PHE A 1071 -36.30 10.43 43.49
CA PHE A 1071 -36.50 11.24 42.28
C PHE A 1071 -35.17 11.54 41.57
N GLY A 1072 -34.08 11.74 42.33
CA GLY A 1072 -32.75 11.96 41.76
C GLY A 1072 -32.22 10.77 40.96
N VAL A 1073 -32.61 9.54 41.32
CA VAL A 1073 -32.24 8.33 40.57
C VAL A 1073 -32.99 8.25 39.25
N PHE A 1074 -34.30 8.54 39.25
CA PHE A 1074 -35.09 8.61 38.02
C PHE A 1074 -34.61 9.75 37.10
N LEU A 1075 -34.27 10.91 37.66
CA LEU A 1075 -33.71 12.03 36.92
C LEU A 1075 -32.34 11.69 36.32
N PHE A 1076 -31.47 11.01 37.08
CA PHE A 1076 -30.18 10.54 36.57
C PHE A 1076 -30.36 9.54 35.42
N ILE A 1077 -31.24 8.54 35.58
CA ILE A 1077 -31.54 7.59 34.50
C ILE A 1077 -32.08 8.34 33.28
N PHE A 1078 -33.04 9.25 33.44
CA PHE A 1078 -33.60 10.02 32.34
C PHE A 1078 -32.57 10.93 31.63
N ILE A 1079 -31.60 11.47 32.35
CA ILE A 1079 -30.51 12.29 31.77
C ILE A 1079 -29.40 11.43 31.14
N SER A 1080 -29.18 10.21 31.64
CA SER A 1080 -28.09 9.31 31.19
C SER A 1080 -28.50 8.30 30.12
N SER A 1081 -29.80 8.11 29.89
CA SER A 1081 -30.30 7.36 28.74
C SER A 1081 -30.14 8.21 27.48
N ASP A 1082 -29.20 7.84 26.61
CA ASP A 1082 -29.14 8.33 25.23
C ASP A 1082 -30.21 7.60 24.41
N GLU A 1083 -31.41 8.18 24.35
CA GLU A 1083 -32.24 8.17 23.14
C GLU A 1083 -32.24 9.57 22.52
#